data_AF-L0PI01-F1
#
_entry.id   AF-L0PI01-F1
#
_cell.length_a   1.000
_cell.length_b   1.000
_cell.length_c   1.000
_cell.angle_alpha   90.00
_cell.angle_beta   90.00
_cell.angle_gamma   90.00
#
_symmetry.space_group_name_H-M   'P 1'
#
loop_
_entity.id
_entity.type
_entity.pdbx_description
1 polymer ?
#
loop_
_entity_poly.entity_id
_entity_poly.type
_entity_poly.pdbx_seq_one_letter_code
_entity_poly.pdbx_strand_id
1 'polypeptide(L)'
;MDGCNSFNFFGYVTVFICVRFWMRMILASNRGTLMELGISPIVTSGMFIQLLAGSQLIDVNLDLKSDRELFQTAQKLLALVISFGQAAVFVASGTYGQPSDLGAGVCLLLVVQLVVAAMIVILLDELLQKGYGLGSGISLFIATNICEGIIWKVFSPTTINTGRGPEFEGALLALLHLLFTWNNKTRALKEAFYRQNLPNIMNLLATIFVFAIVIYLQGFRVEIPIKSSKLRGQHGTYAIKLFYTSNIPVMLESALTSNIFIVSQMLYRKFPDNIFVKLFGTWKSVPGTNQNRAVSGLAYMITPPLNIKEALLDPIHTTIYVVFIVFICALFSKLWIEVSGSGPRDVAKQLKEQQVVIAGHREKSMYKELKRVVPTAAWLSGACIGALSIFSDLLGKGWVESGRGPRMTDLFPRVKSIKSFSNKGRVQNEEVSKQYDVEARQRRFEKTLSKNRYEKLKPEREREREEATRLGLIDDPNKPKRLHQALTFIGTCKDMCPLFEREEREYQKNLERWEINPLTGRVDKNLAVKAFHRPAAGNEQVLPSDVRPPHVLKSTLDYLIDRIVCGGDSLSETHSFVRDRTRSIRQDFTFQNSRGLEAVECHERIARYHILCLHQLCEIKTFSQQQENEQLQKVLQSLVEFYDDLRCLNIHCPHESEFRAYHILSRIQDPDIIRLAQTLPQELFFSSPIQHSLKLYALVQRNNEKIGIHKIPNTEAAQNLFTRFFKLIASKKTTYLMACSVEMHFADIRKGALKAMRRSYLANHSPFPIDELAEMLGCDNVEEAAVNCESYGLAVERNAEGTPVSVHIHRSSQWNETLPSIKQRFSRRLVEAKRGSQSFSDVINGVLSEPYPIHFLSPTLKKSTSKETLKC
;
A
#
# COMPACT_ATOMS: atom_id res chain seq x y z
N MET A 1 15.37 12.14 -3.80
CA MET A 1 16.76 11.63 -3.90
C MET A 1 17.36 11.98 -5.25
N ASP A 2 16.59 11.84 -6.33
CA ASP A 2 16.96 12.25 -7.70
C ASP A 2 17.47 13.70 -7.77
N GLY A 3 16.91 14.61 -6.97
CA GLY A 3 17.43 15.98 -6.79
C GLY A 3 18.88 16.01 -6.26
N CYS A 4 19.15 15.40 -5.10
CA CYS A 4 20.51 15.40 -4.51
C CYS A 4 21.54 14.63 -5.35
N ASN A 5 21.11 13.64 -6.12
CA ASN A 5 21.98 12.89 -7.04
C ASN A 5 22.42 13.74 -8.24
N SER A 6 21.70 14.83 -8.53
CA SER A 6 21.91 15.70 -9.69
C SER A 6 22.59 17.04 -9.34
N PHE A 7 22.66 17.42 -8.06
CA PHE A 7 23.28 18.68 -7.63
C PHE A 7 24.79 18.52 -7.36
N ASN A 8 25.58 19.36 -8.03
CA ASN A 8 27.03 19.46 -7.84
C ASN A 8 27.40 20.27 -6.58
N PHE A 9 28.58 20.00 -6.00
CA PHE A 9 29.14 20.77 -4.89
C PHE A 9 29.56 22.19 -5.28
N PHE A 10 29.67 23.08 -4.29
CA PHE A 10 30.33 24.37 -4.43
C PHE A 10 31.85 24.19 -4.32
N GLY A 11 32.63 24.70 -5.30
CA GLY A 11 34.11 24.65 -5.27
C GLY A 11 34.79 23.46 -5.98
N TYR A 12 34.12 22.79 -6.93
CA TYR A 12 34.68 21.67 -7.68
C TYR A 12 35.64 22.14 -8.79
N VAL A 13 36.96 21.91 -8.66
CA VAL A 13 37.98 22.48 -9.57
C VAL A 13 38.70 21.43 -10.46
N THR A 14 38.64 20.12 -10.20
CA THR A 14 39.39 19.14 -11.02
C THR A 14 38.65 17.82 -11.31
N VAL A 15 38.74 17.38 -12.58
CA VAL A 15 38.03 16.18 -13.14
C VAL A 15 38.88 14.90 -13.11
N PHE A 16 40.17 14.97 -12.80
CA PHE A 16 41.10 13.88 -13.13
C PHE A 16 41.54 13.06 -11.92
N ILE A 17 41.54 11.73 -12.11
CA ILE A 17 41.93 10.63 -11.21
C ILE A 17 40.77 10.04 -10.39
N CYS A 18 40.33 8.83 -10.77
CA CYS A 18 39.33 8.04 -10.03
C CYS A 18 39.99 6.76 -9.48
N VAL A 19 40.28 6.73 -8.18
CA VAL A 19 40.93 5.59 -7.49
C VAL A 19 39.93 4.51 -7.03
N ARG A 20 38.62 4.80 -6.99
CA ARG A 20 37.61 3.94 -6.31
C ARG A 20 36.36 3.67 -7.14
N PHE A 21 36.54 3.29 -8.41
CA PHE A 21 35.42 3.06 -9.32
C PHE A 21 34.47 1.93 -8.85
N TRP A 22 35.03 0.80 -8.40
CA TRP A 22 34.29 -0.41 -8.02
C TRP A 22 33.39 -0.25 -6.79
N MET A 23 33.82 0.53 -5.79
CA MET A 23 33.04 0.73 -4.56
C MET A 23 31.82 1.64 -4.77
N ARG A 24 31.86 2.56 -5.73
CA ARG A 24 30.79 3.55 -5.93
C ARG A 24 29.47 2.92 -6.37
N MET A 25 29.51 1.85 -7.15
CA MET A 25 28.31 1.16 -7.63
C MET A 25 27.57 0.43 -6.51
N ILE A 26 28.32 -0.23 -5.61
CA ILE A 26 27.74 -0.97 -4.47
C ILE A 26 27.20 -0.01 -3.41
N LEU A 27 27.90 1.11 -3.21
CA LEU A 27 27.59 2.11 -2.19
C LEU A 27 26.61 3.19 -2.64
N ALA A 28 26.02 3.02 -3.82
CA ALA A 28 25.12 3.96 -4.46
C ALA A 28 25.65 5.42 -4.41
N SER A 29 26.91 5.63 -4.80
CA SER A 29 27.60 6.92 -4.70
C SER A 29 27.94 7.46 -6.09
N ASN A 30 27.68 8.76 -6.31
CA ASN A 30 28.00 9.47 -7.54
C ASN A 30 29.08 10.54 -7.28
N ARG A 31 30.12 10.58 -8.13
CA ARG A 31 31.25 11.53 -7.99
C ARG A 31 30.78 12.97 -8.19
N GLY A 32 31.21 13.87 -7.33
CA GLY A 32 30.96 15.30 -7.49
C GLY A 32 29.53 15.72 -7.12
N THR A 33 28.75 14.82 -6.53
CA THR A 33 27.36 15.05 -6.07
C THR A 33 27.28 14.95 -4.56
N LEU A 34 26.27 15.58 -3.95
CA LEU A 34 25.99 15.48 -2.50
C LEU A 34 25.93 14.03 -1.97
N MET A 35 25.74 13.04 -2.84
CA MET A 35 25.69 11.62 -2.50
C MET A 35 27.06 10.92 -2.62
N GLU A 36 28.18 11.63 -2.52
CA GLU A 36 29.52 11.06 -2.67
C GLU A 36 29.90 10.04 -1.58
N LEU A 37 29.46 10.22 -0.32
CA LEU A 37 29.58 9.16 0.69
C LEU A 37 28.56 8.02 0.48
N GLY A 38 27.46 8.29 -0.23
CA GLY A 38 26.39 7.34 -0.50
C GLY A 38 25.83 6.69 0.77
N ILE A 39 25.57 5.38 0.70
CA ILE A 39 25.09 4.57 1.83
C ILE A 39 26.21 3.92 2.64
N SER A 40 27.48 4.21 2.34
CA SER A 40 28.66 3.58 2.96
C SER A 40 28.63 3.61 4.48
N PRO A 41 28.49 4.78 5.14
CA PRO A 41 28.51 4.84 6.59
C PRO A 41 27.44 3.97 7.27
N ILE A 42 26.25 3.86 6.64
CA ILE A 42 25.11 3.08 7.14
C ILE A 42 25.39 1.58 7.02
N VAL A 43 25.90 1.13 5.87
CA VAL A 43 26.20 -0.29 5.65
C VAL A 43 27.37 -0.72 6.54
N THR A 44 28.42 0.10 6.64
CA THR A 44 29.59 -0.23 7.46
C THR A 44 29.26 -0.29 8.95
N SER A 45 28.45 0.64 9.48
CA SER A 45 28.07 0.60 10.90
C SER A 45 27.15 -0.58 11.20
N GLY A 46 26.21 -0.87 10.29
CA GLY A 46 25.31 -2.02 10.40
C GLY A 46 26.08 -3.35 10.40
N MET A 47 26.98 -3.55 9.44
CA MET A 47 27.82 -4.75 9.38
C MET A 47 28.73 -4.89 10.61
N PHE A 48 29.33 -3.79 11.08
CA PHE A 48 30.22 -3.82 12.23
C PHE A 48 29.49 -4.23 13.51
N ILE A 49 28.34 -3.61 13.80
CA ILE A 49 27.56 -3.95 14.99
C ILE A 49 26.92 -5.35 14.87
N GLN A 50 26.45 -5.74 13.68
CA GLN A 50 25.94 -7.11 13.44
C GLN A 50 27.03 -8.16 13.65
N LEU A 51 28.26 -7.90 13.22
CA LEU A 51 29.39 -8.78 13.45
C LEU A 51 29.69 -8.92 14.95
N LEU A 52 29.72 -7.81 15.70
CA LEU A 52 29.97 -7.82 17.14
C LEU A 52 28.89 -8.58 17.94
N ALA A 53 27.63 -8.40 17.56
CA ALA A 53 26.52 -9.15 18.16
C ALA A 53 26.58 -10.64 17.77
N GLY A 54 26.87 -10.94 16.51
CA GLY A 54 26.97 -12.31 16.00
C GLY A 54 28.16 -13.10 16.56
N SER A 55 29.28 -12.43 16.85
CA SER A 55 30.45 -13.04 17.49
C SER A 55 30.28 -13.19 19.01
N GLN A 56 29.12 -12.84 19.58
CA GLN A 56 28.87 -12.83 21.02
C GLN A 56 29.90 -12.01 21.82
N LEU A 57 30.51 -10.98 21.21
CA LEU A 57 31.36 -10.03 21.92
C LEU A 57 30.52 -9.02 22.72
N ILE A 58 29.27 -8.83 22.31
CA ILE A 58 28.27 -8.00 22.98
C ILE A 58 27.00 -8.85 23.14
N ASP A 59 26.59 -9.09 24.38
CA ASP A 59 25.32 -9.75 24.69
C ASP A 59 24.17 -8.76 24.52
N VAL A 60 23.36 -8.93 23.48
CA VAL A 60 22.19 -8.08 23.19
C VAL A 60 20.94 -8.93 23.11
N ASN A 61 19.96 -8.67 23.99
CA ASN A 61 18.68 -9.34 23.94
C ASN A 61 17.70 -8.57 23.05
N LEU A 62 17.52 -9.03 21.81
CA LEU A 62 16.62 -8.39 20.83
C LEU A 62 15.13 -8.45 21.23
N ASP A 63 14.78 -9.29 22.21
CA ASP A 63 13.42 -9.41 22.77
C ASP A 63 13.10 -8.24 23.72
N LEU A 64 14.11 -7.64 24.34
CA LEU A 64 13.96 -6.47 25.21
C LEU A 64 13.90 -5.20 24.37
N LYS A 65 12.83 -4.42 24.56
CA LYS A 65 12.62 -3.16 23.83
C LYS A 65 13.74 -2.15 24.08
N SER A 66 14.23 -2.06 25.33
CA SER A 66 15.33 -1.16 25.72
C SER A 66 16.62 -1.46 24.97
N ASP A 67 17.00 -2.74 24.90
CA ASP A 67 18.24 -3.18 24.28
C ASP A 67 18.19 -2.99 22.77
N ARG A 68 17.03 -3.22 22.16
CA ARG A 68 16.80 -2.95 20.74
C ARG A 68 16.92 -1.47 20.41
N GLU A 69 16.37 -0.59 21.26
CA GLU A 69 16.46 0.86 21.08
C GLU A 69 17.91 1.35 21.25
N LEU A 70 18.64 0.83 22.25
CA LEU A 70 20.05 1.15 22.48
C LEU A 70 20.92 0.66 21.31
N PHE A 71 20.71 -0.56 20.83
CA PHE A 71 21.40 -1.14 19.69
C PHE A 71 21.22 -0.31 18.41
N GLN A 72 19.97 0.09 18.12
CA GLN A 72 19.67 0.95 16.98
C GLN A 72 20.27 2.35 17.12
N THR A 73 20.29 2.91 18.32
CA THR A 73 20.88 4.23 18.60
C THR A 73 22.40 4.19 18.44
N ALA A 74 23.06 3.15 18.98
CA ALA A 74 24.49 2.94 18.83
C ALA A 74 24.91 2.77 17.35
N GLN A 75 24.12 2.04 16.56
CA GLN A 75 24.36 1.88 15.12
C GLN A 75 24.33 3.20 14.35
N LYS A 76 23.40 4.10 14.70
CA LYS A 76 23.28 5.41 14.07
C LYS A 76 24.39 6.36 14.50
N LEU A 77 24.73 6.35 15.79
CA LEU A 77 25.84 7.15 16.30
C LEU A 77 27.15 6.75 15.62
N LEU A 78 27.40 5.44 15.50
CA LEU A 78 28.56 4.92 14.78
C LEU A 78 28.53 5.29 13.29
N ALA A 79 27.36 5.24 12.63
CA ALA A 79 27.22 5.68 11.24
C ALA A 79 27.60 7.17 11.07
N LEU A 80 27.20 8.03 12.00
CA LEU A 80 27.52 9.45 11.97
C LEU A 80 29.02 9.69 12.16
N VAL A 81 29.66 8.99 13.10
CA VAL A 81 31.11 9.08 13.34
C VAL A 81 31.90 8.60 12.12
N ILE A 82 31.50 7.46 11.53
CA ILE A 82 32.13 6.95 10.30
C ILE A 82 31.94 7.93 9.14
N SER A 83 30.76 8.54 9.00
CA SER A 83 30.50 9.56 7.98
C SER A 83 31.44 10.76 8.10
N PHE A 84 31.61 11.30 9.31
CA PHE A 84 32.55 12.39 9.57
C PHE A 84 33.98 12.00 9.22
N GLY A 85 34.44 10.83 9.69
CA GLY A 85 35.78 10.32 9.38
C GLY A 85 36.02 10.11 7.89
N GLN A 86 35.05 9.51 7.18
CA GLN A 86 35.13 9.31 5.73
C GLN A 86 35.17 10.64 4.98
N ALA A 87 34.31 11.61 5.33
CA ALA A 87 34.28 12.93 4.70
C ALA A 87 35.63 13.67 4.89
N ALA A 88 36.18 13.65 6.10
CA ALA A 88 37.48 14.24 6.40
C ALA A 88 38.61 13.58 5.59
N VAL A 89 38.64 12.25 5.51
CA VAL A 89 39.63 11.50 4.72
C VAL A 89 39.47 11.78 3.23
N PHE A 90 38.25 11.91 2.71
CA PHE A 90 38.01 12.22 1.29
C PHE A 90 38.57 13.60 0.91
N VAL A 91 38.34 14.62 1.73
CA VAL A 91 38.87 15.97 1.50
C VAL A 91 40.40 15.99 1.68
N ALA A 92 40.92 15.37 2.74
CA ALA A 92 42.36 15.33 3.03
C ALA A 92 43.18 14.52 2.00
N SER A 93 42.58 13.48 1.40
CA SER A 93 43.22 12.66 0.37
C SER A 93 43.43 13.38 -0.97
N GLY A 94 43.02 14.65 -1.08
CA GLY A 94 43.23 15.48 -2.27
C GLY A 94 42.36 15.09 -3.46
N THR A 95 41.28 14.34 -3.24
CA THR A 95 40.41 13.85 -4.33
C THR A 95 39.63 14.96 -5.05
N TYR A 96 39.46 16.11 -4.40
CA TYR A 96 38.79 17.31 -4.94
C TYR A 96 39.77 18.42 -5.37
N GLY A 97 41.07 18.21 -5.15
CA GLY A 97 42.15 19.19 -5.32
C GLY A 97 43.13 19.13 -4.15
N GLN A 98 44.37 19.64 -4.32
CA GLN A 98 45.32 19.68 -3.20
C GLN A 98 44.81 20.64 -2.12
N PRO A 99 44.85 20.27 -0.83
CA PRO A 99 44.34 21.13 0.26
C PRO A 99 45.01 22.51 0.34
N SER A 100 46.23 22.63 -0.18
CA SER A 100 46.97 23.89 -0.31
C SER A 100 46.31 24.88 -1.29
N ASP A 101 45.69 24.35 -2.36
CA ASP A 101 45.23 25.15 -3.49
C ASP A 101 43.76 25.58 -3.33
N LEU A 102 42.96 24.81 -2.58
CA LEU A 102 41.55 25.10 -2.30
C LEU A 102 41.35 26.10 -1.14
N GLY A 103 42.33 26.23 -0.25
CA GLY A 103 42.21 27.01 0.98
C GLY A 103 41.42 26.28 2.09
N ALA A 104 41.84 26.48 3.34
CA ALA A 104 41.30 25.76 4.50
C ALA A 104 39.79 25.98 4.71
N GLY A 105 39.27 27.17 4.38
CA GLY A 105 37.84 27.49 4.50
C GLY A 105 36.94 26.68 3.56
N VAL A 106 37.37 26.48 2.31
CA VAL A 106 36.61 25.67 1.33
C VAL A 106 36.67 24.19 1.71
N CYS A 107 37.82 23.71 2.18
CA CYS A 107 37.96 22.35 2.68
C CYS A 107 37.03 22.07 3.87
N LEU A 108 36.90 22.99 4.82
CA LEU A 108 35.97 22.85 5.95
C LEU A 108 34.51 22.83 5.47
N LEU A 109 34.15 23.72 4.55
CA LEU A 109 32.80 23.79 3.98
C LEU A 109 32.43 22.49 3.25
N LEU A 110 33.37 21.90 2.49
CA LEU A 110 33.17 20.60 1.82
C LEU A 110 32.93 19.47 2.82
N VAL A 111 33.69 19.40 3.92
CA VAL A 111 33.46 18.39 4.96
C VAL A 111 32.08 18.55 5.58
N VAL A 112 31.66 19.77 5.93
CA VAL A 112 30.34 20.03 6.50
C VAL A 112 29.23 19.64 5.53
N GLN A 113 29.36 20.00 4.25
CA GLN A 113 28.36 19.67 3.23
C GLN A 113 28.19 18.16 3.05
N LEU A 114 29.28 17.41 3.02
CA LEU A 114 29.27 15.94 2.92
C LEU A 114 28.64 15.27 4.14
N VAL A 115 28.93 15.78 5.34
CA VAL A 115 28.36 15.26 6.60
C VAL A 115 26.86 15.54 6.70
N VAL A 116 26.41 16.75 6.32
CA VAL A 116 24.98 17.10 6.30
C VAL A 116 24.23 16.23 5.29
N ALA A 117 24.79 16.02 4.10
CA ALA A 117 24.19 15.13 3.10
C ALA A 117 24.06 13.69 3.62
N ALA A 118 25.12 13.16 4.24
CA ALA A 118 25.09 11.82 4.84
C ALA A 118 24.08 11.73 6.00
N MET A 119 23.95 12.78 6.82
CA MET A 119 22.94 12.85 7.88
C MET A 119 21.52 12.75 7.32
N ILE A 120 21.23 13.43 6.21
CA ILE A 120 19.93 13.33 5.53
C ILE A 120 19.67 11.90 5.06
N VAL A 121 20.68 11.22 4.49
CA VAL A 121 20.54 9.83 4.04
C VAL A 121 20.29 8.87 5.22
N ILE A 122 20.97 9.07 6.35
CA ILE A 122 20.73 8.29 7.58
C ILE A 122 19.30 8.47 8.09
N LEU A 123 18.80 9.73 8.14
CA LEU A 123 17.44 10.02 8.57
C LEU A 123 16.39 9.46 7.60
N LEU A 124 16.67 9.48 6.30
CA LEU A 124 15.78 8.92 5.29
C LEU A 124 15.68 7.39 5.39
N ASP A 125 16.80 6.70 5.67
CA ASP A 125 16.77 5.26 5.96
C ASP A 125 15.93 4.95 7.21
N GLU A 126 16.03 5.77 8.27
CA GLU A 126 15.20 5.62 9.46
C GLU A 126 13.70 5.84 9.18
N LEU A 127 13.36 6.87 8.40
CA LEU A 127 11.98 7.14 8.01
C LEU A 127 11.39 5.93 7.25
N LEU A 128 12.16 5.36 6.32
CA LEU A 128 11.73 4.18 5.57
C LEU A 128 11.59 2.94 6.48
N GLN A 129 12.51 2.75 7.43
CA GLN A 129 12.46 1.63 8.39
C GLN A 129 11.31 1.73 9.41
N LYS A 130 10.88 2.94 9.77
CA LYS A 130 9.74 3.17 10.70
C LYS A 130 8.35 2.93 10.08
N GLY A 131 8.29 2.43 8.84
CA GLY A 131 7.04 2.00 8.19
C GLY A 131 6.45 3.01 7.21
N TYR A 132 7.09 4.16 6.98
CA TYR A 132 6.73 5.06 5.88
C TYR A 132 7.26 4.54 4.53
N GLY A 133 8.27 3.66 4.58
CA GLY A 133 8.81 2.98 3.42
C GLY A 133 8.18 1.61 3.25
N LEU A 134 8.16 1.15 2.01
CA LEU A 134 7.83 -0.22 1.71
C LEU A 134 8.90 -1.13 2.38
N GLY A 135 10.20 -0.96 2.10
CA GLY A 135 11.26 -1.81 2.68
C GLY A 135 12.38 -1.05 3.41
N SER A 136 13.51 -1.73 3.63
CA SER A 136 14.75 -1.11 4.12
C SER A 136 15.23 -0.01 3.16
N GLY A 137 15.63 1.16 3.67
CA GLY A 137 16.10 2.27 2.82
C GLY A 137 17.34 1.91 2.00
N ILE A 138 18.30 1.20 2.61
CA ILE A 138 19.47 0.62 1.91
C ILE A 138 19.05 -0.19 0.66
N SER A 139 17.90 -0.87 0.72
CA SER A 139 17.38 -1.65 -0.41
C SER A 139 16.90 -0.85 -1.59
N LEU A 140 16.19 0.22 -1.28
CA LEU A 140 15.61 1.08 -2.27
C LEU A 140 16.70 1.92 -2.95
N PHE A 141 17.68 2.41 -2.19
CA PHE A 141 18.75 3.26 -2.71
C PHE A 141 19.65 2.55 -3.71
N ILE A 142 20.08 1.31 -3.40
CA ILE A 142 20.88 0.50 -4.32
C ILE A 142 20.06 0.16 -5.57
N ALA A 143 18.81 -0.28 -5.41
CA ALA A 143 17.96 -0.68 -6.53
C ALA A 143 17.70 0.49 -7.49
N THR A 144 17.44 1.69 -6.95
CA THR A 144 17.17 2.89 -7.75
C THR A 144 18.40 3.29 -8.55
N ASN A 145 19.58 3.36 -7.92
CA ASN A 145 20.81 3.77 -8.63
C ASN A 145 21.20 2.75 -9.72
N ILE A 146 21.02 1.45 -9.46
CA ILE A 146 21.27 0.42 -10.48
C ILE A 146 20.29 0.55 -11.66
N CYS A 147 19.00 0.75 -11.39
CA CYS A 147 17.99 0.93 -12.45
C CYS A 147 18.26 2.21 -13.27
N GLU A 148 18.61 3.30 -12.59
CA GLU A 148 19.03 4.56 -13.21
C GLU A 148 20.24 4.34 -14.13
N GLY A 149 21.26 3.63 -13.65
CA GLY A 149 22.47 3.31 -14.43
C GLY A 149 22.17 2.50 -15.69
N ILE A 150 21.27 1.51 -15.61
CA ILE A 150 20.86 0.73 -16.79
C ILE A 150 20.08 1.60 -17.77
N ILE A 151 19.08 2.33 -17.30
CA ILE A 151 18.26 3.20 -18.16
C ILE A 151 19.16 4.24 -18.85
N TRP A 152 20.09 4.85 -18.11
CA TRP A 152 21.04 5.80 -18.68
C TRP A 152 21.87 5.15 -19.80
N LYS A 153 22.44 3.97 -19.58
CA LYS A 153 23.26 3.30 -20.61
C LYS A 153 22.45 2.80 -21.82
N VAL A 154 21.15 2.54 -21.68
CA VAL A 154 20.24 2.23 -22.82
C VAL A 154 19.90 3.50 -23.62
N PHE A 155 19.54 4.58 -22.92
CA PHE A 155 18.86 5.75 -23.48
C PHE A 155 19.68 7.05 -23.42
N SER A 156 20.98 7.01 -23.11
CA SER A 156 21.76 8.23 -22.95
C SER A 156 21.82 9.03 -24.26
N PRO A 157 21.43 10.32 -24.24
CA PRO A 157 21.43 11.19 -25.42
C PRO A 157 22.78 11.86 -25.69
N THR A 158 23.80 11.60 -24.86
CA THR A 158 25.14 12.18 -25.02
C THR A 158 25.84 11.61 -26.25
N THR A 159 26.56 12.46 -26.98
CA THR A 159 27.37 12.05 -28.13
C THR A 159 28.85 12.10 -27.78
N ILE A 160 29.59 11.05 -28.14
CA ILE A 160 31.04 10.99 -27.99
C ILE A 160 31.65 10.91 -29.39
N ASN A 161 32.70 11.70 -29.64
CA ASN A 161 33.39 11.70 -30.92
C ASN A 161 34.66 10.84 -30.83
N THR A 162 34.63 9.67 -31.46
CA THR A 162 35.73 8.70 -31.53
C THR A 162 36.58 8.86 -32.81
N GLY A 163 36.47 10.02 -33.49
CA GLY A 163 37.22 10.34 -34.70
C GLY A 163 36.52 9.94 -36.01
N ARG A 164 35.36 9.28 -35.94
CA ARG A 164 34.51 8.91 -37.09
C ARG A 164 33.21 9.73 -37.20
N GLY A 165 33.07 10.76 -36.35
CA GLY A 165 31.87 11.58 -36.22
C GLY A 165 31.23 11.45 -34.82
N PRO A 166 30.18 12.24 -34.54
CA PRO A 166 29.44 12.16 -33.29
C PRO A 166 28.59 10.89 -33.27
N GLU A 167 28.83 10.04 -32.28
CA GLU A 167 28.04 8.84 -32.09
C GLU A 167 27.39 8.86 -30.71
N PHE A 168 26.11 8.46 -30.62
CA PHE A 168 25.40 8.40 -29.33
C PHE A 168 26.01 7.35 -28.38
N GLU A 169 26.02 7.66 -27.09
CA GLU A 169 26.44 6.77 -26.00
C GLU A 169 25.38 5.68 -25.74
N GLY A 170 24.09 6.02 -25.82
CA GLY A 170 22.99 5.08 -25.56
C GLY A 170 22.87 3.98 -26.61
N ALA A 171 22.84 2.71 -26.18
CA ALA A 171 22.79 1.56 -27.10
C ALA A 171 21.59 1.59 -28.06
N LEU A 172 20.41 1.99 -27.57
CA LEU A 172 19.18 1.99 -28.36
C LEU A 172 19.06 3.24 -29.23
N LEU A 173 19.47 4.40 -28.72
CA LEU A 173 19.52 5.65 -29.50
C LEU A 173 20.57 5.56 -30.61
N ALA A 174 21.73 4.96 -30.34
CA ALA A 174 22.74 4.70 -31.36
C ALA A 174 22.23 3.74 -32.44
N LEU A 175 21.48 2.70 -32.08
CA LEU A 175 20.85 1.80 -33.06
C LEU A 175 19.91 2.57 -34.00
N LEU A 176 19.00 3.36 -33.43
CA LEU A 176 18.03 4.12 -34.21
C LEU A 176 18.75 5.13 -35.12
N HIS A 177 19.70 5.89 -34.57
CA HIS A 177 20.46 6.87 -35.34
C HIS A 177 21.27 6.22 -36.47
N LEU A 178 21.98 5.12 -36.22
CA LEU A 178 22.75 4.42 -37.26
C LEU A 178 21.85 3.81 -38.34
N LEU A 179 20.67 3.31 -37.97
CA LEU A 179 19.72 2.72 -38.91
C LEU A 179 19.06 3.77 -39.81
N PHE A 180 18.81 4.98 -39.29
CA PHE A 180 18.22 6.09 -40.06
C PHE A 180 19.26 6.86 -40.89
N THR A 181 20.48 7.06 -40.40
CA THR A 181 21.47 7.95 -41.05
C THR A 181 22.30 7.23 -42.12
N TRP A 182 22.55 5.91 -42.01
CA TRP A 182 23.40 5.18 -42.96
C TRP A 182 22.60 4.42 -44.02
N ASN A 183 22.92 4.63 -45.31
CA ASN A 183 22.27 3.94 -46.43
C ASN A 183 22.48 2.41 -46.43
N ASN A 184 23.62 1.93 -45.90
CA ASN A 184 23.95 0.51 -45.84
C ASN A 184 23.44 -0.14 -44.54
N LYS A 185 22.21 -0.64 -44.56
CA LYS A 185 21.52 -1.22 -43.38
C LYS A 185 22.26 -2.39 -42.73
N THR A 186 22.91 -3.25 -43.52
CA THR A 186 23.65 -4.43 -43.00
C THR A 186 24.91 -4.04 -42.23
N ARG A 187 25.64 -3.03 -42.71
CA ARG A 187 26.82 -2.49 -42.03
C ARG A 187 26.44 -1.71 -40.78
N ALA A 188 25.38 -0.90 -40.85
CA ALA A 188 24.85 -0.17 -39.70
C ALA A 188 24.43 -1.11 -38.57
N LEU A 189 23.76 -2.22 -38.90
CA LEU A 189 23.34 -3.22 -37.92
C LEU A 189 24.55 -3.96 -37.31
N LYS A 190 25.54 -4.35 -38.12
CA LYS A 190 26.77 -4.98 -37.60
C LYS A 190 27.54 -4.06 -36.65
N GLU A 191 27.64 -2.78 -36.98
CA GLU A 191 28.34 -1.78 -36.14
C GLU A 191 27.58 -1.52 -34.83
N ALA A 192 26.24 -1.42 -34.88
CA ALA A 192 25.41 -1.21 -33.70
C ALA A 192 25.40 -2.42 -32.73
N PHE A 193 25.61 -3.64 -33.25
CA PHE A 193 25.66 -4.85 -32.44
C PHE A 193 27.04 -5.13 -31.83
N TYR A 194 28.14 -4.75 -32.49
CA TYR A 194 29.52 -5.19 -32.13
C TYR A 194 30.53 -4.05 -31.86
N ARG A 195 30.08 -2.89 -31.37
CA ARG A 195 30.96 -1.79 -30.95
C ARG A 195 31.88 -2.20 -29.79
N GLN A 196 33.13 -1.74 -29.78
CA GLN A 196 34.09 -2.13 -28.73
C GLN A 196 34.17 -1.13 -27.57
N ASN A 197 33.94 0.16 -27.83
CA ASN A 197 34.24 1.22 -26.87
C ASN A 197 32.98 1.79 -26.16
N LEU A 198 31.79 1.42 -26.61
CA LEU A 198 30.50 1.97 -26.15
C LEU A 198 29.46 0.86 -25.95
N PRO A 199 28.37 1.12 -25.20
CA PRO A 199 27.30 0.13 -25.00
C PRO A 199 26.67 -0.37 -26.31
N ASN A 200 26.45 -1.68 -26.40
CA ASN A 200 25.87 -2.35 -27.57
C ASN A 200 24.55 -3.02 -27.26
N ILE A 201 23.79 -3.28 -28.33
CA ILE A 201 22.57 -4.09 -28.28
C ILE A 201 22.86 -5.54 -27.84
N MET A 202 23.98 -6.13 -28.28
CA MET A 202 24.33 -7.50 -27.84
C MET A 202 24.52 -7.58 -26.34
N ASN A 203 25.08 -6.54 -25.73
CA ASN A 203 25.23 -6.49 -24.29
C ASN A 203 23.85 -6.30 -23.63
N LEU A 204 22.94 -5.50 -24.21
CA LEU A 204 21.57 -5.38 -23.72
C LEU A 204 20.83 -6.71 -23.72
N LEU A 205 20.94 -7.48 -24.81
CA LEU A 205 20.35 -8.81 -24.92
C LEU A 205 20.97 -9.79 -23.93
N ALA A 206 22.29 -9.77 -23.76
CA ALA A 206 22.98 -10.58 -22.75
C ALA A 206 22.49 -10.25 -21.33
N THR A 207 22.32 -8.97 -21.02
CA THR A 207 21.72 -8.51 -19.76
C THR A 207 20.30 -9.05 -19.59
N ILE A 208 19.41 -8.91 -20.57
CA ILE A 208 18.04 -9.47 -20.50
C ILE A 208 18.06 -10.99 -20.29
N PHE A 209 18.98 -11.69 -20.94
CA PHE A 209 19.13 -13.14 -20.80
C PHE A 209 19.57 -13.55 -19.40
N VAL A 210 20.60 -12.91 -18.83
CA VAL A 210 21.03 -13.13 -17.45
C VAL A 210 19.90 -12.77 -16.47
N PHE A 211 19.14 -11.71 -16.73
CA PHE A 211 17.97 -11.34 -15.93
C PHE A 211 16.91 -12.45 -15.86
N ALA A 212 16.60 -13.07 -17.01
CA ALA A 212 15.66 -14.17 -17.08
C ALA A 212 16.14 -15.40 -16.30
N ILE A 213 17.42 -15.77 -16.45
CA ILE A 213 18.04 -16.88 -15.71
C ILE A 213 17.93 -16.66 -14.21
N VAL A 214 18.21 -15.45 -13.73
CA VAL A 214 18.17 -15.19 -12.29
C VAL A 214 16.75 -15.21 -11.74
N ILE A 215 15.75 -14.71 -12.47
CA ILE A 215 14.34 -14.85 -12.09
C ILE A 215 13.96 -16.33 -11.97
N TYR A 216 14.40 -17.15 -12.92
CA TYR A 216 14.16 -18.59 -12.92
C TYR A 216 14.80 -19.26 -11.69
N LEU A 217 16.09 -19.01 -11.43
CA LEU A 217 16.81 -19.57 -10.27
C LEU A 217 16.23 -19.08 -8.93
N GLN A 218 15.69 -17.87 -8.87
CA GLN A 218 15.03 -17.34 -7.66
C GLN A 218 13.69 -18.04 -7.35
N GLY A 219 13.10 -18.75 -8.31
CA GLY A 219 11.91 -19.58 -8.14
C GLY A 219 12.17 -20.86 -7.35
N PHE A 220 13.41 -21.35 -7.32
CA PHE A 220 13.76 -22.60 -6.64
C PHE A 220 13.60 -22.48 -5.13
N ARG A 221 12.78 -23.36 -4.57
CA ARG A 221 12.54 -23.48 -3.13
C ARG A 221 12.31 -24.93 -2.75
N VAL A 222 12.86 -25.32 -1.61
CA VAL A 222 12.65 -26.62 -0.97
C VAL A 222 11.55 -26.42 0.06
N GLU A 223 10.42 -27.11 -0.12
CA GLU A 223 9.27 -27.01 0.77
C GLU A 223 9.33 -28.13 1.81
N ILE A 224 9.41 -27.76 3.09
CA ILE A 224 9.35 -28.69 4.21
C ILE A 224 7.93 -28.68 4.78
N PRO A 225 7.24 -29.83 4.84
CA PRO A 225 5.90 -29.88 5.42
C PRO A 225 5.96 -29.67 6.93
N ILE A 226 5.19 -28.71 7.42
CA ILE A 226 5.05 -28.37 8.83
C ILE A 226 3.60 -28.58 9.26
N LYS A 227 3.41 -29.08 10.48
CA LYS A 227 2.11 -29.23 11.12
C LYS A 227 2.10 -28.47 12.43
N SER A 228 0.98 -27.82 12.73
CA SER A 228 0.81 -27.21 14.05
C SER A 228 0.72 -28.31 15.11
N SER A 229 1.47 -28.14 16.21
CA SER A 229 1.35 -29.01 17.39
C SER A 229 0.06 -28.69 18.16
N LYS A 230 -0.37 -27.42 18.12
CA LYS A 230 -1.55 -26.91 18.85
C LYS A 230 -2.87 -27.15 18.13
N LEU A 231 -2.90 -27.01 16.80
CA LEU A 231 -4.11 -27.16 15.98
C LEU A 231 -4.02 -28.41 15.08
N ARG A 232 -4.75 -29.46 15.47
CA ARG A 232 -4.79 -30.72 14.72
C ARG A 232 -5.48 -30.50 13.37
N GLY A 233 -4.80 -30.86 12.28
CA GLY A 233 -5.32 -30.73 10.90
C GLY A 233 -4.82 -29.50 10.13
N GLN A 234 -4.16 -28.53 10.78
CA GLN A 234 -3.48 -27.46 10.04
C GLN A 234 -2.14 -27.95 9.50
N HIS A 235 -2.03 -27.99 8.18
CA HIS A 235 -0.80 -28.29 7.45
C HIS A 235 -0.34 -27.04 6.72
N GLY A 236 0.95 -26.77 6.83
CA GLY A 236 1.61 -25.68 6.12
C GLY A 236 2.90 -26.19 5.50
N THR A 237 3.50 -25.35 4.66
CA THR A 237 4.80 -25.62 4.04
C THR A 237 5.76 -24.50 4.40
N TYR A 238 6.88 -24.84 5.02
CA TYR A 238 7.98 -23.91 5.25
C TYR A 238 8.95 -24.00 4.07
N ALA A 239 9.00 -22.94 3.25
CA ALA A 239 9.81 -22.92 2.04
C ALA A 239 11.21 -22.31 2.28
N ILE A 240 12.25 -23.15 2.18
CA ILE A 240 13.66 -22.72 2.18
C ILE A 240 14.05 -22.44 0.73
N LYS A 241 14.31 -21.17 0.40
CA LYS A 241 14.70 -20.76 -0.96
C LYS A 241 16.13 -21.19 -1.26
N LEU A 242 16.43 -21.48 -2.54
CA LEU A 242 17.79 -21.74 -3.01
C LEU A 242 18.73 -20.58 -2.64
N PHE A 243 18.29 -19.33 -2.82
CA PHE A 243 19.00 -18.15 -2.33
C PHE A 243 18.68 -17.85 -0.86
N TYR A 244 19.15 -18.72 0.04
CA TYR A 244 18.86 -18.64 1.48
C TYR A 244 19.41 -17.36 2.12
N THR A 245 20.70 -17.08 1.92
CA THR A 245 21.39 -15.87 2.41
C THR A 245 21.18 -14.64 1.54
N SER A 246 20.29 -14.72 0.55
CA SER A 246 20.09 -13.68 -0.47
C SER A 246 21.44 -13.29 -1.11
N ASN A 247 21.70 -12.01 -1.37
CA ASN A 247 22.88 -11.55 -2.13
C ASN A 247 23.98 -10.93 -1.25
N ILE A 248 23.86 -11.08 0.07
CA ILE A 248 24.85 -10.51 1.00
C ILE A 248 26.26 -11.11 0.79
N PRO A 249 26.44 -12.41 0.48
CA PRO A 249 27.77 -12.97 0.25
C PRO A 249 28.54 -12.33 -0.90
N VAL A 250 27.87 -12.03 -2.02
CA VAL A 250 28.50 -11.33 -3.16
C VAL A 250 28.81 -9.89 -2.82
N MET A 251 27.95 -9.21 -2.08
CA MET A 251 28.24 -7.86 -1.61
C MET A 251 29.49 -7.83 -0.70
N LEU A 252 29.63 -8.80 0.20
CA LEU A 252 30.82 -8.93 1.07
C LEU A 252 32.08 -9.29 0.28
N GLU A 253 31.98 -10.22 -0.68
CA GLU A 253 33.07 -10.55 -1.60
C GLU A 253 33.53 -9.32 -2.38
N SER A 254 32.60 -8.58 -2.98
CA SER A 254 32.93 -7.44 -3.83
C SER A 254 33.48 -6.25 -3.03
N ALA A 255 33.07 -6.10 -1.77
CA ALA A 255 33.68 -5.16 -0.83
C ALA A 255 35.11 -5.59 -0.46
N LEU A 256 35.33 -6.88 -0.19
CA LEU A 256 36.65 -7.43 0.11
C LEU A 256 37.62 -7.23 -1.06
N THR A 257 37.24 -7.61 -2.27
CA THR A 257 38.10 -7.47 -3.46
C THR A 257 38.39 -6.00 -3.77
N SER A 258 37.40 -5.11 -3.62
CA SER A 258 37.61 -3.66 -3.75
C SER A 258 38.62 -3.11 -2.74
N ASN A 259 38.54 -3.51 -1.48
CA ASN A 259 39.48 -3.08 -0.45
C ASN A 259 40.90 -3.59 -0.73
N ILE A 260 41.04 -4.86 -1.15
CA ILE A 260 42.32 -5.44 -1.55
C ILE A 260 42.92 -4.65 -2.72
N PHE A 261 42.13 -4.29 -3.74
CA PHE A 261 42.60 -3.49 -4.87
C PHE A 261 43.05 -2.09 -4.46
N ILE A 262 42.31 -1.42 -3.58
CA ILE A 262 42.69 -0.07 -3.09
C ILE A 262 44.00 -0.12 -2.33
N VAL A 263 44.15 -1.08 -1.40
CA VAL A 263 45.38 -1.25 -0.63
C VAL A 263 46.54 -1.57 -1.58
N SER A 264 46.33 -2.47 -2.53
CA SER A 264 47.34 -2.84 -3.54
C SER A 264 47.79 -1.65 -4.36
N GLN A 265 46.84 -0.84 -4.85
CA GLN A 265 47.13 0.34 -5.66
C GLN A 265 47.83 1.44 -4.85
N MET A 266 47.41 1.69 -3.60
CA MET A 266 48.05 2.66 -2.73
C MET A 266 49.48 2.25 -2.37
N LEU A 267 49.70 0.96 -2.09
CA LEU A 267 51.01 0.43 -1.74
C LEU A 267 51.96 0.50 -2.95
N TYR A 268 51.47 0.16 -4.15
CA TYR A 268 52.24 0.27 -5.40
C TYR A 268 52.60 1.72 -5.75
N ARG A 269 51.69 2.67 -5.50
CA ARG A 269 51.97 4.11 -5.70
C ARG A 269 53.03 4.66 -4.75
N LYS A 270 53.06 4.16 -3.51
CA LYS A 270 53.99 4.65 -2.48
C LYS A 270 55.36 3.96 -2.53
N PHE A 271 55.40 2.67 -2.87
CA PHE A 271 56.61 1.85 -2.89
C PHE A 271 56.66 0.96 -4.15
N PRO A 272 56.94 1.53 -5.33
CA PRO A 272 56.91 0.79 -6.60
C PRO A 272 57.99 -0.30 -6.71
N ASP A 273 59.11 -0.16 -5.99
CA ASP A 273 60.28 -1.04 -6.13
C ASP A 273 60.32 -2.26 -5.20
N ASN A 274 59.48 -2.30 -4.17
CA ASN A 274 59.47 -3.38 -3.19
C ASN A 274 58.96 -4.71 -3.79
N ILE A 275 59.71 -5.79 -3.57
CA ILE A 275 59.39 -7.14 -4.08
C ILE A 275 58.02 -7.62 -3.60
N PHE A 276 57.71 -7.45 -2.31
CA PHE A 276 56.40 -7.81 -1.74
C PHE A 276 55.24 -7.03 -2.36
N VAL A 277 55.47 -5.77 -2.73
CA VAL A 277 54.46 -4.90 -3.35
C VAL A 277 54.22 -5.33 -4.81
N LYS A 278 55.28 -5.69 -5.54
CA LYS A 278 55.18 -6.26 -6.90
C LYS A 278 54.45 -7.61 -6.90
N LEU A 279 54.68 -8.46 -5.90
CA LEU A 279 53.94 -9.73 -5.74
C LEU A 279 52.45 -9.49 -5.41
N PHE A 280 52.17 -8.47 -4.60
CA PHE A 280 50.80 -8.12 -4.23
C PHE A 280 50.00 -7.54 -5.40
N GLY A 281 50.60 -6.69 -6.24
CA GLY A 281 50.00 -6.25 -7.49
C GLY A 281 50.75 -5.12 -8.17
N THR A 282 51.01 -5.29 -9.46
CA THR A 282 51.57 -4.25 -10.35
C THR A 282 50.46 -3.61 -11.17
N TRP A 283 50.39 -2.28 -11.14
CA TRP A 283 49.32 -1.52 -11.79
C TRP A 283 49.88 -0.69 -12.95
N LYS A 284 49.31 -0.82 -14.14
CA LYS A 284 49.65 0.03 -15.31
C LYS A 284 48.41 0.77 -15.82
N SER A 285 48.60 1.98 -16.34
CA SER A 285 47.56 2.69 -17.08
C SER A 285 47.38 2.08 -18.45
N VAL A 286 46.13 1.88 -18.88
CA VAL A 286 45.80 1.37 -20.21
C VAL A 286 45.85 2.52 -21.22
N PRO A 287 46.52 2.38 -22.38
CA PRO A 287 46.59 3.46 -23.37
C PRO A 287 45.18 3.79 -23.91
N GLY A 288 44.77 5.05 -23.82
CA GLY A 288 43.46 5.53 -24.25
C GLY A 288 42.36 5.56 -23.16
N THR A 289 42.61 5.06 -21.95
CA THR A 289 41.68 5.18 -20.82
C THR A 289 42.40 5.60 -19.53
N ASN A 290 41.77 6.43 -18.70
CA ASN A 290 42.33 6.88 -17.41
C ASN A 290 42.23 5.82 -16.29
N GLN A 291 42.16 4.54 -16.65
CA GLN A 291 42.01 3.44 -15.71
C GLN A 291 43.34 2.73 -15.50
N ASN A 292 43.71 2.53 -14.23
CA ASN A 292 44.84 1.69 -13.85
C ASN A 292 44.33 0.26 -13.69
N ARG A 293 44.92 -0.67 -14.44
CA ARG A 293 44.60 -2.10 -14.36
C ARG A 293 45.76 -2.86 -13.72
N ALA A 294 45.46 -3.86 -12.91
CA ALA A 294 46.45 -4.80 -12.43
C ALA A 294 46.93 -5.67 -13.60
N VAL A 295 48.24 -5.74 -13.83
CA VAL A 295 48.85 -6.49 -14.95
C VAL A 295 49.50 -7.79 -14.48
N SER A 296 50.05 -7.80 -13.25
CA SER A 296 50.67 -8.99 -12.66
C SER A 296 50.60 -8.93 -11.12
N GLY A 297 50.60 -10.10 -10.47
CA GLY A 297 50.53 -10.27 -9.00
C GLY A 297 49.22 -10.88 -8.51
N LEU A 298 49.05 -10.98 -7.19
CA LEU A 298 47.83 -11.51 -6.56
C LEU A 298 46.59 -10.72 -6.95
N ALA A 299 46.70 -9.39 -7.04
CA ALA A 299 45.62 -8.53 -7.51
C ALA A 299 45.17 -8.85 -8.95
N TYR A 300 46.09 -9.30 -9.82
CA TYR A 300 45.74 -9.72 -11.18
C TYR A 300 44.83 -10.96 -11.14
N MET A 301 45.19 -11.98 -10.35
CA MET A 301 44.43 -13.25 -10.23
C MET A 301 43.01 -13.09 -9.69
N ILE A 302 42.76 -12.04 -8.89
CA ILE A 302 41.44 -11.72 -8.32
C ILE A 302 40.64 -10.81 -9.27
N THR A 303 41.29 -10.18 -10.25
CA THR A 303 40.62 -9.29 -11.21
C THR A 303 39.84 -10.12 -12.23
N PRO A 304 38.59 -9.76 -12.57
CA PRO A 304 37.82 -10.47 -13.60
C PRO A 304 38.47 -10.35 -14.99
N PRO A 305 38.42 -11.41 -15.82
CA PRO A 305 38.79 -11.31 -17.23
C PRO A 305 37.77 -10.47 -18.00
N LEU A 306 38.23 -9.58 -18.90
CA LEU A 306 37.34 -8.61 -19.57
C LEU A 306 36.55 -9.22 -20.73
N ASN A 307 37.13 -10.24 -21.37
CA ASN A 307 36.61 -10.79 -22.61
C ASN A 307 36.60 -12.31 -22.54
N ILE A 308 35.62 -12.93 -23.20
CA ILE A 308 35.68 -14.37 -23.54
C ILE A 308 37.00 -14.68 -24.28
N LYS A 309 37.48 -13.75 -25.11
CA LYS A 309 38.77 -13.88 -25.80
C LYS A 309 39.96 -13.86 -24.84
N GLU A 310 39.96 -12.99 -23.84
CA GLU A 310 41.04 -12.91 -22.83
C GLU A 310 40.98 -14.11 -21.87
N ALA A 311 39.77 -14.54 -21.51
CA ALA A 311 39.54 -15.74 -20.71
C ALA A 311 40.01 -17.03 -21.41
N LEU A 312 39.89 -17.10 -22.74
CA LEU A 312 40.40 -18.21 -23.56
C LEU A 312 41.92 -18.14 -23.76
N LEU A 313 42.50 -16.94 -23.80
CA LEU A 313 43.94 -16.76 -23.94
C LEU A 313 44.70 -17.12 -22.65
N ASP A 314 44.17 -16.75 -21.48
CA ASP A 314 44.74 -17.04 -20.17
C ASP A 314 43.83 -17.98 -19.33
N PRO A 315 43.82 -19.30 -19.63
CA PRO A 315 42.92 -20.25 -18.96
C PRO A 315 43.26 -20.45 -17.47
N ILE A 316 44.54 -20.33 -17.09
CA ILE A 316 45.01 -20.48 -15.71
C ILE A 316 44.45 -19.36 -14.83
N HIS A 317 44.57 -18.11 -15.30
CA HIS A 317 44.02 -16.93 -14.61
C HIS A 317 42.51 -17.06 -14.40
N THR A 318 41.80 -17.41 -15.47
CA THR A 318 40.33 -17.59 -15.44
C THR A 318 39.92 -18.68 -14.45
N THR A 319 40.64 -19.81 -14.43
CA THR A 319 40.33 -20.93 -13.53
C THR A 319 40.53 -20.54 -12.06
N ILE A 320 41.64 -19.87 -11.74
CA ILE A 320 41.91 -19.40 -10.37
C ILE A 320 40.86 -18.39 -9.93
N TYR A 321 40.50 -17.44 -10.80
CA TYR A 321 39.45 -16.46 -10.53
C TYR A 321 38.10 -17.12 -10.23
N VAL A 322 37.68 -18.08 -11.07
CA VAL A 322 36.41 -18.81 -10.91
C VAL A 322 36.36 -19.55 -9.57
N VAL A 323 37.41 -20.32 -9.26
CA VAL A 323 37.48 -21.09 -8.02
C VAL A 323 37.47 -20.17 -6.81
N PHE A 324 38.24 -19.06 -6.86
CA PHE A 324 38.31 -18.09 -5.78
C PHE A 324 36.95 -17.46 -5.48
N ILE A 325 36.24 -16.95 -6.50
CA ILE A 325 34.95 -16.27 -6.33
C ILE A 325 33.87 -17.22 -5.83
N VAL A 326 33.78 -18.43 -6.40
CA VAL A 326 32.78 -19.42 -5.97
C VAL A 326 33.04 -19.85 -4.53
N PHE A 327 34.30 -20.11 -4.17
CA PHE A 327 34.69 -20.53 -2.83
C PHE A 327 34.44 -19.44 -1.78
N ILE A 328 34.88 -18.20 -2.04
CA ILE A 328 34.73 -17.09 -1.07
C ILE A 328 33.24 -16.74 -0.87
N CYS A 329 32.43 -16.77 -1.93
CA CYS A 329 30.99 -16.55 -1.82
C CYS A 329 30.30 -17.65 -1.02
N ALA A 330 30.68 -18.92 -1.21
CA ALA A 330 30.15 -20.04 -0.44
C ALA A 330 30.55 -19.97 1.06
N LEU A 331 31.79 -19.57 1.34
CA LEU A 331 32.31 -19.37 2.69
C LEU A 331 31.59 -18.23 3.40
N PHE A 332 31.45 -17.06 2.76
CA PHE A 332 30.72 -15.93 3.34
C PHE A 332 29.25 -16.23 3.55
N SER A 333 28.61 -17.00 2.66
CA SER A 333 27.24 -17.46 2.87
C SER A 333 27.10 -18.31 4.13
N LYS A 334 28.05 -19.24 4.37
CA LYS A 334 28.05 -20.07 5.57
C LYS A 334 28.28 -19.25 6.85
N LEU A 335 29.22 -18.30 6.83
CA LEU A 335 29.46 -17.43 7.99
C LEU A 335 28.25 -16.52 8.25
N TRP A 336 27.59 -16.05 7.19
CA TRP A 336 26.47 -15.12 7.32
C TRP A 336 25.23 -15.75 7.95
N ILE A 337 24.94 -17.05 7.74
CA ILE A 337 23.79 -17.69 8.40
C ILE A 337 23.94 -17.75 9.92
N GLU A 338 25.17 -17.83 10.43
CA GLU A 338 25.46 -17.84 11.86
C GLU A 338 25.30 -16.44 12.45
N VAL A 339 25.82 -15.41 11.76
CA VAL A 339 25.73 -14.00 12.21
C VAL A 339 24.31 -13.44 12.11
N SER A 340 23.52 -13.87 11.12
CA SER A 340 22.18 -13.33 10.87
C SER A 340 21.08 -13.90 11.76
N GLY A 341 21.39 -14.87 12.64
CA GLY A 341 20.38 -15.57 13.44
C GLY A 341 19.42 -16.42 12.57
N SER A 342 19.86 -16.78 11.36
CA SER A 342 19.13 -17.67 10.45
C SER A 342 19.74 -19.08 10.43
N GLY A 343 20.53 -19.40 11.45
CA GLY A 343 21.13 -20.71 11.62
C GLY A 343 20.07 -21.79 11.88
N PRO A 344 20.42 -23.08 11.68
CA PRO A 344 19.49 -24.18 11.90
C PRO A 344 18.98 -24.26 13.34
N ARG A 345 19.75 -23.76 14.32
CA ARG A 345 19.35 -23.72 15.74
C ARG A 345 18.31 -22.63 16.00
N ASP A 346 18.50 -21.46 15.44
CA ASP A 346 17.61 -20.30 15.62
C ASP A 346 16.30 -20.52 14.89
N VAL A 347 16.34 -21.05 13.67
CA VAL A 347 15.12 -21.44 12.92
C VAL A 347 14.35 -22.53 13.66
N ALA A 348 15.04 -23.52 14.26
CA ALA A 348 14.39 -24.54 15.07
C ALA A 348 13.76 -23.94 16.34
N LYS A 349 14.43 -22.99 16.99
CA LYS A 349 13.90 -22.26 18.15
C LYS A 349 12.65 -21.46 17.76
N GLN A 350 12.69 -20.75 16.64
CA GLN A 350 11.57 -19.97 16.10
C GLN A 350 10.36 -20.86 15.78
N LEU A 351 10.56 -22.00 15.11
CA LEU A 351 9.47 -22.96 14.83
C LEU A 351 8.89 -23.55 16.12
N LYS A 352 9.74 -23.79 17.12
CA LYS A 352 9.31 -24.26 18.44
C LYS A 352 8.48 -23.22 19.18
N GLU A 353 8.90 -21.95 19.19
CA GLU A 353 8.16 -20.84 19.78
C GLU A 353 6.80 -20.64 19.10
N GLN A 354 6.73 -20.84 17.78
CA GLN A 354 5.50 -20.85 16.98
C GLN A 354 4.66 -22.13 17.15
N GLN A 355 5.11 -23.10 17.95
CA GLN A 355 4.42 -24.38 18.20
C GLN A 355 4.17 -25.19 16.92
N VAL A 356 5.12 -25.16 15.98
CA VAL A 356 5.09 -25.89 14.71
C VAL A 356 6.15 -26.98 14.70
N VAL A 357 5.80 -28.16 14.22
CA VAL A 357 6.72 -29.30 14.08
C VAL A 357 6.73 -29.80 12.65
N ILE A 358 7.87 -30.30 12.19
CA ILE A 358 7.97 -30.92 10.85
C ILE A 358 7.10 -32.18 10.82
N ALA A 359 6.34 -32.38 9.74
CA ALA A 359 5.53 -33.58 9.56
C ALA A 359 6.41 -34.85 9.61
N GLY A 360 5.96 -35.87 10.33
CA GLY A 360 6.70 -37.13 10.52
C GLY A 360 7.86 -37.09 11.53
N HIS A 361 8.27 -35.92 12.03
CA HIS A 361 9.40 -35.79 12.96
C HIS A 361 8.95 -35.33 14.35
N ARG A 362 9.58 -35.89 15.39
CA ARG A 362 9.46 -35.37 16.78
C ARG A 362 10.26 -34.08 16.92
N GLU A 363 9.94 -33.26 17.93
CA GLU A 363 10.60 -31.97 18.21
C GLU A 363 12.13 -32.07 18.27
N LYS A 364 12.68 -33.13 18.89
CA LYS A 364 14.13 -33.36 18.94
C LYS A 364 14.75 -33.68 17.58
N SER A 365 14.00 -34.32 16.68
CA SER A 365 14.46 -34.70 15.34
C SER A 365 14.33 -33.56 14.32
N MET A 366 13.49 -32.55 14.60
CA MET A 366 13.32 -31.36 13.74
C MET A 366 14.64 -30.62 13.51
N TYR A 367 15.43 -30.44 14.56
CA TYR A 367 16.75 -29.80 14.46
C TYR A 367 17.72 -30.59 13.56
N LYS A 368 17.65 -31.93 13.57
CA LYS A 368 18.53 -32.77 12.75
C LYS A 368 18.26 -32.59 11.26
N GLU A 369 16.99 -32.50 10.87
CA GLU A 369 16.60 -32.23 9.48
C GLU A 369 17.01 -30.80 9.04
N LEU A 370 16.74 -29.79 9.88
CA LEU A 370 17.17 -28.41 9.58
C LEU A 370 18.70 -28.28 9.46
N LYS A 371 19.45 -28.98 10.31
CA LYS A 371 20.92 -29.03 10.27
C LYS A 371 21.45 -29.66 8.98
N ARG A 372 20.69 -30.54 8.33
CA ARG A 372 21.04 -31.12 7.03
C ARG A 372 20.73 -30.17 5.87
N VAL A 373 19.56 -29.53 5.90
CA VAL A 373 19.07 -28.72 4.77
C VAL A 373 19.65 -27.31 4.75
N VAL A 374 19.66 -26.60 5.88
CA VAL A 374 20.02 -25.16 5.92
C VAL A 374 21.48 -24.90 5.52
N PRO A 375 22.50 -25.57 6.07
CA PRO A 375 23.89 -25.32 5.68
C PRO A 375 24.17 -25.72 4.22
N THR A 376 23.55 -26.79 3.74
CA THR A 376 23.68 -27.23 2.34
C THR A 376 23.06 -26.19 1.40
N ALA A 377 21.88 -25.66 1.74
CA ALA A 377 21.24 -24.59 0.99
C ALA A 377 22.07 -23.30 1.01
N ALA A 378 22.66 -22.92 2.15
CA ALA A 378 23.51 -21.73 2.25
C ALA A 378 24.82 -21.86 1.45
N TRP A 379 25.46 -23.03 1.47
CA TRP A 379 26.71 -23.23 0.71
C TRP A 379 26.44 -23.24 -0.80
N LEU A 380 25.38 -23.94 -1.23
CA LEU A 380 24.93 -23.95 -2.61
C LEU A 380 24.46 -22.55 -3.06
N SER A 381 23.80 -21.77 -2.19
CA SER A 381 23.37 -20.41 -2.51
C SER A 381 24.56 -19.50 -2.82
N GLY A 382 25.58 -19.51 -1.96
CA GLY A 382 26.79 -18.71 -2.17
C GLY A 382 27.53 -19.12 -3.44
N ALA A 383 27.67 -20.43 -3.68
CA ALA A 383 28.31 -20.95 -4.88
C ALA A 383 27.56 -20.58 -6.17
N CYS A 384 26.22 -20.76 -6.20
CA CYS A 384 25.39 -20.42 -7.36
C CYS A 384 25.41 -18.92 -7.67
N ILE A 385 25.33 -18.06 -6.65
CA ILE A 385 25.37 -16.59 -6.88
C ILE A 385 26.78 -16.17 -7.34
N GLY A 386 27.85 -16.75 -6.80
CA GLY A 386 29.22 -16.53 -7.28
C GLY A 386 29.39 -16.94 -8.74
N ALA A 387 28.87 -18.12 -9.12
CA ALA A 387 28.88 -18.59 -10.51
C ALA A 387 28.06 -17.68 -11.45
N LEU A 388 26.92 -17.19 -11.00
CA LEU A 388 26.13 -16.20 -11.74
C LEU A 388 26.86 -14.87 -11.93
N SER A 389 27.67 -14.45 -10.95
CA SER A 389 28.51 -13.25 -11.08
C SER A 389 29.54 -13.41 -12.18
N ILE A 390 30.26 -14.53 -12.17
CA ILE A 390 31.24 -14.84 -13.20
C ILE A 390 30.57 -14.91 -14.58
N PHE A 391 29.43 -15.59 -14.67
CA PHE A 391 28.69 -15.72 -15.93
C PHE A 391 28.25 -14.35 -16.47
N SER A 392 27.80 -13.46 -15.58
CA SER A 392 27.46 -12.08 -15.92
C SER A 392 28.69 -11.29 -16.39
N ASP A 393 29.82 -11.42 -15.70
CA ASP A 393 31.05 -10.68 -16.00
C ASP A 393 31.65 -11.13 -17.35
N LEU A 394 31.59 -12.43 -17.67
CA LEU A 394 32.06 -12.99 -18.94
C LEU A 394 31.20 -12.62 -20.15
N LEU A 395 29.87 -12.51 -19.97
CA LEU A 395 28.94 -12.13 -21.04
C LEU A 395 28.81 -10.61 -21.21
N GLY A 396 29.08 -9.84 -20.16
CA GLY A 396 28.67 -8.44 -20.02
C GLY A 396 29.60 -7.38 -20.62
N LYS A 397 30.62 -7.76 -21.41
CA LYS A 397 31.75 -6.92 -21.88
C LYS A 397 31.46 -5.41 -21.97
N GLY A 398 30.44 -4.96 -22.71
CA GLY A 398 30.28 -3.51 -22.95
C GLY A 398 29.37 -2.71 -22.01
N TRP A 399 28.86 -3.27 -20.90
CA TRP A 399 28.26 -2.41 -19.85
C TRP A 399 29.32 -1.95 -18.84
N VAL A 400 30.31 -2.79 -18.56
CA VAL A 400 31.28 -2.59 -17.47
C VAL A 400 32.42 -1.63 -17.87
N GLU A 401 32.86 -1.64 -19.13
CA GLU A 401 34.02 -0.83 -19.60
C GLU A 401 33.74 0.69 -19.69
N SER A 402 32.49 1.14 -19.73
CA SER A 402 32.13 2.57 -19.89
C SER A 402 32.07 3.36 -18.57
N GLY A 403 32.77 2.90 -17.52
CA GLY A 403 33.00 3.69 -16.31
C GLY A 403 31.74 4.12 -15.54
N ARG A 404 30.62 3.39 -15.68
CA ARG A 404 29.35 3.63 -14.96
C ARG A 404 28.37 2.44 -14.91
N GLY A 405 28.79 1.20 -15.24
CA GLY A 405 27.85 0.07 -15.42
C GLY A 405 27.83 -0.93 -14.26
N PRO A 406 26.67 -1.19 -13.62
CA PRO A 406 26.56 -2.11 -12.47
C PRO A 406 26.89 -3.56 -12.87
N ARG A 407 27.49 -4.33 -11.95
CA ARG A 407 27.51 -5.79 -12.07
C ARG A 407 26.08 -6.29 -11.95
N MET A 408 25.66 -7.13 -12.88
CA MET A 408 24.26 -7.54 -12.92
C MET A 408 23.86 -8.30 -11.64
N THR A 409 24.81 -8.97 -11.00
CA THR A 409 24.64 -9.64 -9.70
C THR A 409 24.19 -8.74 -8.56
N ASP A 410 24.46 -7.44 -8.63
CA ASP A 410 24.04 -6.44 -7.65
C ASP A 410 22.54 -6.07 -7.79
N LEU A 411 21.91 -6.38 -8.93
CA LEU A 411 20.52 -6.03 -9.27
C LEU A 411 19.49 -7.00 -8.68
N PHE A 412 19.90 -8.25 -8.46
CA PHE A 412 18.98 -9.37 -8.27
C PHE A 412 18.33 -9.58 -6.88
N PRO A 413 18.75 -8.99 -5.74
CA PRO A 413 18.18 -9.36 -4.44
C PRO A 413 16.86 -8.65 -4.12
N ARG A 414 16.61 -7.45 -4.66
CA ARG A 414 15.62 -6.52 -4.08
C ARG A 414 14.38 -6.27 -4.95
N VAL A 415 14.32 -6.84 -6.15
CA VAL A 415 13.08 -6.93 -6.97
C VAL A 415 12.01 -7.80 -6.28
N LYS A 416 12.41 -8.74 -5.41
CA LYS A 416 11.48 -9.51 -4.55
C LYS A 416 10.90 -8.70 -3.40
N SER A 417 11.47 -7.54 -3.07
CA SER A 417 10.76 -6.51 -2.30
C SER A 417 9.50 -6.19 -3.11
N ILE A 418 9.60 -5.64 -4.30
CA ILE A 418 8.42 -5.20 -5.08
C ILE A 418 7.35 -6.31 -5.33
N LYS A 419 7.73 -7.57 -5.55
CA LYS A 419 6.75 -8.70 -5.67
C LYS A 419 6.20 -9.25 -4.34
N SER A 420 6.98 -9.26 -3.26
CA SER A 420 6.43 -9.62 -1.93
C SER A 420 5.62 -8.50 -1.31
N PHE A 421 5.73 -7.28 -1.83
CA PHE A 421 4.98 -6.10 -1.38
C PHE A 421 3.53 -6.08 -1.87
N SER A 422 3.28 -6.63 -3.06
CA SER A 422 1.91 -6.87 -3.53
C SER A 422 1.14 -7.88 -2.67
N ASN A 423 1.85 -8.79 -1.97
CA ASN A 423 1.23 -9.80 -1.10
C ASN A 423 1.39 -9.53 0.40
N LYS A 424 2.40 -8.78 0.88
CA LYS A 424 2.58 -8.46 2.31
C LYS A 424 1.77 -7.25 2.77
N GLY A 425 1.53 -6.26 1.89
CA GLY A 425 0.66 -5.13 2.19
C GLY A 425 -0.80 -5.53 2.44
N ARG A 426 -1.17 -6.77 2.09
CA ARG A 426 -2.50 -7.35 2.31
C ARG A 426 -2.56 -8.33 3.49
N VAL A 427 -1.41 -8.75 4.03
CA VAL A 427 -1.33 -9.80 5.06
C VAL A 427 -1.08 -9.22 6.46
N GLN A 428 -0.30 -8.14 6.58
CA GLN A 428 0.08 -7.62 7.90
C GLN A 428 -1.02 -6.86 8.66
N ASN A 429 -2.01 -6.28 7.96
CA ASN A 429 -3.21 -5.71 8.59
C ASN A 429 -4.32 -6.76 8.86
N GLU A 430 -4.24 -7.94 8.23
CA GLU A 430 -5.18 -9.04 8.50
C GLU A 430 -4.72 -9.94 9.67
N GLU A 431 -3.40 -10.07 9.91
CA GLU A 431 -2.88 -10.96 10.95
C GLU A 431 -3.12 -10.46 12.39
N VAL A 432 -3.04 -9.14 12.64
CA VAL A 432 -3.28 -8.56 13.97
C VAL A 432 -4.78 -8.58 14.33
N SER A 433 -5.66 -8.38 13.36
CA SER A 433 -7.12 -8.51 13.55
C SER A 433 -7.54 -9.97 13.73
N LYS A 434 -6.91 -10.91 13.00
CA LYS A 434 -7.22 -12.35 13.12
C LYS A 434 -6.74 -12.93 14.45
N GLN A 435 -5.69 -12.42 15.06
CA GLN A 435 -5.13 -13.00 16.30
C GLN A 435 -6.03 -12.78 17.53
N TYR A 436 -6.66 -11.60 17.64
CA TYR A 436 -7.66 -11.32 18.67
C TYR A 436 -8.97 -12.10 18.44
N ASP A 437 -9.40 -12.27 17.18
CA ASP A 437 -10.58 -13.08 16.84
C ASP A 437 -10.35 -14.60 17.03
N VAL A 438 -9.12 -15.09 16.82
CA VAL A 438 -8.76 -16.52 16.93
C VAL A 438 -8.66 -16.97 18.40
N GLU A 439 -8.16 -16.13 19.30
CA GLU A 439 -8.13 -16.44 20.73
C GLU A 439 -9.53 -16.43 21.37
N ALA A 440 -10.41 -15.50 20.94
CA ALA A 440 -11.83 -15.51 21.30
C ALA A 440 -12.56 -16.74 20.71
N ARG A 441 -12.17 -17.19 19.50
CA ARG A 441 -12.63 -18.44 18.87
C ARG A 441 -12.22 -19.67 19.67
N GLN A 442 -10.97 -19.75 20.13
CA GLN A 442 -10.41 -20.91 20.82
C GLN A 442 -11.13 -21.22 22.14
N ARG A 443 -11.54 -20.20 22.91
CA ARG A 443 -12.33 -20.41 24.15
C ARG A 443 -13.76 -20.92 23.89
N ARG A 444 -14.29 -20.82 22.66
CA ARG A 444 -15.61 -21.36 22.28
C ARG A 444 -15.58 -22.83 21.82
N PHE A 445 -14.41 -23.31 21.38
CA PHE A 445 -14.22 -24.66 20.80
C PHE A 445 -14.03 -25.77 21.84
N GLU A 446 -13.73 -25.48 23.11
CA GLU A 446 -13.55 -26.52 24.14
C GLU A 446 -14.86 -27.18 24.62
N LYS A 447 -16.02 -26.75 24.11
CA LYS A 447 -17.33 -27.38 24.40
C LYS A 447 -18.04 -27.80 23.12
N THR A 448 -17.56 -28.81 22.40
CA THR A 448 -18.27 -29.32 21.22
C THR A 448 -19.25 -30.43 21.62
N LEU A 449 -20.53 -30.24 21.32
CA LEU A 449 -21.58 -31.26 21.44
C LEU A 449 -21.35 -32.38 20.41
N SER A 450 -21.53 -33.62 20.85
CA SER A 450 -21.03 -34.85 20.21
C SER A 450 -21.86 -35.41 19.03
N LYS A 451 -22.76 -34.64 18.40
CA LYS A 451 -23.59 -35.14 17.26
C LYS A 451 -24.05 -34.01 16.32
N ASN A 452 -23.16 -33.43 15.52
CA ASN A 452 -23.57 -32.41 14.54
C ASN A 452 -23.81 -32.99 13.13
N ARG A 453 -24.98 -32.66 12.56
CA ARG A 453 -25.47 -33.10 11.24
C ARG A 453 -24.60 -32.59 10.08
N TYR A 454 -23.85 -31.52 10.29
CA TYR A 454 -22.92 -30.93 9.32
C TYR A 454 -21.87 -31.92 8.78
N GLU A 455 -21.30 -32.79 9.63
CA GLU A 455 -20.30 -33.77 9.19
C GLU A 455 -20.90 -34.83 8.23
N LYS A 456 -22.20 -35.10 8.34
CA LYS A 456 -22.93 -36.00 7.41
C LYS A 456 -23.24 -35.33 6.07
N LEU A 457 -23.49 -34.01 6.07
CA LEU A 457 -23.84 -33.26 4.87
C LEU A 457 -22.64 -32.98 3.95
N LYS A 458 -21.40 -33.00 4.47
CA LYS A 458 -20.19 -32.80 3.66
C LYS A 458 -20.05 -33.75 2.46
N PRO A 459 -20.09 -35.08 2.62
CA PRO A 459 -20.00 -36.00 1.48
C PRO A 459 -21.21 -35.93 0.56
N GLU A 460 -22.40 -35.59 1.07
CA GLU A 460 -23.60 -35.38 0.25
C GLU A 460 -23.44 -34.16 -0.67
N ARG A 461 -22.72 -33.13 -0.21
CA ARG A 461 -22.44 -31.91 -0.98
C ARG A 461 -21.56 -32.16 -2.20
N GLU A 462 -20.57 -33.03 -2.06
CA GLU A 462 -19.69 -33.42 -3.18
C GLU A 462 -20.51 -34.15 -4.26
N ARG A 463 -21.38 -35.08 -3.85
CA ARG A 463 -22.29 -35.78 -4.77
C ARG A 463 -23.27 -34.83 -5.46
N GLU A 464 -23.87 -33.91 -4.71
CA GLU A 464 -24.78 -32.92 -5.27
C GLU A 464 -24.09 -32.05 -6.33
N ARG A 465 -22.81 -31.71 -6.12
CA ARG A 465 -22.03 -30.98 -7.12
C ARG A 465 -21.76 -31.80 -8.38
N GLU A 466 -21.39 -33.06 -8.22
CA GLU A 466 -21.20 -33.96 -9.37
C GLU A 466 -22.50 -34.10 -10.16
N GLU A 467 -23.64 -34.23 -9.47
CA GLU A 467 -24.97 -34.27 -10.10
C GLU A 467 -25.34 -32.96 -10.79
N ALA A 468 -25.11 -31.81 -10.14
CA ALA A 468 -25.38 -30.49 -10.73
C ALA A 468 -24.52 -30.24 -11.98
N THR A 469 -23.28 -30.73 -11.97
CA THR A 469 -22.36 -30.67 -13.11
C THR A 469 -22.84 -31.58 -14.24
N ARG A 470 -23.27 -32.82 -13.92
CA ARG A 470 -23.84 -33.77 -14.88
C ARG A 470 -25.12 -33.26 -15.52
N LEU A 471 -25.98 -32.59 -14.74
CA LEU A 471 -27.23 -31.99 -15.21
C LEU A 471 -27.03 -30.66 -15.95
N GLY A 472 -25.81 -30.13 -16.01
CA GLY A 472 -25.51 -28.85 -16.66
C GLY A 472 -26.15 -27.65 -15.95
N LEU A 473 -26.31 -27.71 -14.63
CA LEU A 473 -26.76 -26.58 -13.80
C LEU A 473 -25.60 -25.66 -13.38
N ILE A 474 -24.37 -26.18 -13.44
CA ILE A 474 -23.13 -25.49 -13.09
C ILE A 474 -22.08 -25.79 -14.17
N ASP A 475 -21.18 -24.84 -14.42
CA ASP A 475 -20.10 -25.00 -15.39
C ASP A 475 -18.96 -25.88 -14.85
N ASP A 476 -18.55 -26.86 -15.68
CA ASP A 476 -17.38 -27.71 -15.43
C ASP A 476 -16.12 -26.86 -15.19
N PRO A 477 -15.47 -26.90 -14.01
CA PRO A 477 -14.25 -26.12 -13.74
C PRO A 477 -13.08 -26.51 -14.64
N ASN A 478 -13.12 -27.73 -15.19
CA ASN A 478 -12.07 -28.27 -16.07
C ASN A 478 -12.30 -28.00 -17.56
N LYS A 479 -13.43 -27.39 -17.95
CA LYS A 479 -13.76 -27.10 -19.36
C LYS A 479 -13.99 -25.60 -19.56
N PRO A 480 -13.03 -24.86 -20.12
CA PRO A 480 -13.22 -23.44 -20.38
C PRO A 480 -14.27 -23.22 -21.48
N LYS A 481 -15.33 -22.45 -21.18
CA LYS A 481 -16.35 -22.02 -22.13
C LYS A 481 -16.21 -20.54 -22.48
N ARG A 482 -16.77 -20.13 -23.62
CA ARG A 482 -16.89 -18.72 -24.01
C ARG A 482 -18.09 -18.08 -23.31
N LEU A 483 -18.02 -16.77 -23.04
CA LEU A 483 -19.02 -16.03 -22.25
C LEU A 483 -20.46 -16.17 -22.76
N HIS A 484 -20.68 -16.24 -24.08
CA HIS A 484 -22.02 -16.40 -24.67
C HIS A 484 -22.62 -17.80 -24.51
N GLN A 485 -21.81 -18.78 -24.08
CA GLN A 485 -22.24 -20.17 -23.82
C GLN A 485 -22.41 -20.43 -22.32
N ALA A 486 -22.30 -19.40 -21.49
CA ALA A 486 -22.49 -19.50 -20.05
C ALA A 486 -23.95 -19.85 -19.73
N LEU A 487 -24.13 -20.77 -18.78
CA LEU A 487 -25.46 -21.18 -18.33
C LEU A 487 -26.11 -20.06 -17.50
N THR A 488 -27.42 -19.87 -17.65
CA THR A 488 -28.19 -18.99 -16.76
C THR A 488 -28.38 -19.68 -15.40
N PHE A 489 -27.65 -19.21 -14.40
CA PHE A 489 -27.67 -19.76 -13.05
C PHE A 489 -28.96 -19.34 -12.31
N ILE A 490 -29.72 -20.31 -11.79
CA ILE A 490 -30.97 -20.08 -11.04
C ILE A 490 -30.86 -20.76 -9.67
N GLY A 491 -31.14 -20.01 -8.60
CA GLY A 491 -31.15 -20.52 -7.24
C GLY A 491 -32.42 -21.32 -6.92
N THR A 492 -32.29 -22.42 -6.18
CA THR A 492 -33.40 -23.32 -5.81
C THR A 492 -33.73 -23.31 -4.32
N CYS A 493 -33.02 -22.51 -3.51
CA CYS A 493 -33.22 -22.45 -2.07
C CYS A 493 -34.54 -21.75 -1.71
N LYS A 494 -35.51 -22.48 -1.17
CA LYS A 494 -36.83 -21.92 -0.76
C LYS A 494 -36.84 -21.29 0.64
N ASP A 495 -35.76 -21.45 1.39
CA ASP A 495 -35.65 -20.99 2.77
C ASP A 495 -34.80 -19.69 2.86
N MET A 496 -34.95 -18.90 3.93
CA MET A 496 -34.15 -17.67 4.14
C MET A 496 -32.65 -17.95 4.34
N CYS A 497 -32.31 -19.16 4.77
CA CYS A 497 -30.95 -19.68 4.88
C CYS A 497 -30.90 -21.12 4.35
N PRO A 498 -29.91 -21.48 3.51
CA PRO A 498 -29.68 -22.85 3.08
C PRO A 498 -29.42 -23.78 4.27
N LEU A 499 -29.85 -25.05 4.12
CA LEU A 499 -29.67 -26.08 5.14
C LEU A 499 -28.20 -26.26 5.51
N PHE A 500 -27.33 -26.37 4.51
CA PHE A 500 -25.91 -26.64 4.71
C PHE A 500 -25.24 -25.54 5.55
N GLU A 501 -25.47 -24.28 5.18
CA GLU A 501 -24.92 -23.13 5.88
C GLU A 501 -25.46 -23.03 7.32
N ARG A 502 -26.73 -23.35 7.53
CA ARG A 502 -27.34 -23.32 8.86
C ARG A 502 -26.67 -24.30 9.83
N GLU A 503 -26.49 -25.55 9.37
CA GLU A 503 -25.83 -26.60 10.16
C GLU A 503 -24.33 -26.31 10.34
N GLU A 504 -23.68 -25.70 9.33
CA GLU A 504 -22.29 -25.22 9.44
C GLU A 504 -22.15 -24.15 10.51
N ARG A 505 -23.01 -23.14 10.51
CA ARG A 505 -22.95 -22.04 11.48
C ARG A 505 -23.32 -22.49 12.89
N GLU A 506 -24.25 -23.44 13.02
CA GLU A 506 -24.52 -24.10 14.30
C GLU A 506 -23.31 -24.90 14.80
N TYR A 507 -22.64 -25.66 13.92
CA TYR A 507 -21.39 -26.36 14.24
C TYR A 507 -20.28 -25.41 14.68
N GLN A 508 -20.12 -24.29 13.98
CA GLN A 508 -19.10 -23.28 14.26
C GLN A 508 -19.46 -22.35 15.44
N LYS A 509 -20.67 -22.47 16.02
CA LYS A 509 -21.24 -21.53 17.01
C LYS A 509 -21.16 -20.07 16.55
N ASN A 510 -21.43 -19.86 15.28
CA ASN A 510 -21.41 -18.56 14.61
C ASN A 510 -22.83 -18.14 14.23
N LEU A 511 -23.73 -18.21 15.20
CA LEU A 511 -25.13 -17.82 15.10
C LEU A 511 -25.36 -16.58 15.95
N GLU A 512 -26.11 -15.64 15.40
CA GLU A 512 -26.52 -14.44 16.13
C GLU A 512 -27.79 -14.71 16.94
N ARG A 513 -28.07 -13.85 17.94
CA ARG A 513 -29.21 -14.03 18.86
C ARG A 513 -30.56 -14.11 18.14
N TRP A 514 -30.70 -13.44 17.00
CA TRP A 514 -31.94 -13.45 16.21
C TRP A 514 -32.17 -14.73 15.40
N GLU A 515 -31.15 -15.58 15.26
CA GLU A 515 -31.22 -16.83 14.48
C GLU A 515 -31.47 -18.06 15.37
N ILE A 516 -31.41 -17.86 16.70
CA ILE A 516 -31.54 -18.90 17.72
C ILE A 516 -32.94 -18.84 18.31
N ASN A 517 -33.61 -19.99 18.41
CA ASN A 517 -34.88 -20.06 19.10
C ASN A 517 -34.64 -19.97 20.63
N PRO A 518 -35.23 -18.99 21.35
CA PRO A 518 -34.98 -18.79 22.78
C PRO A 518 -35.35 -20.00 23.66
N LEU A 519 -36.29 -20.84 23.22
CA LEU A 519 -36.78 -21.99 23.99
C LEU A 519 -35.89 -23.22 23.86
N THR A 520 -35.29 -23.44 22.69
CA THR A 520 -34.51 -24.64 22.40
C THR A 520 -33.00 -24.39 22.42
N GLY A 521 -32.58 -23.12 22.34
CA GLY A 521 -31.17 -22.73 22.25
C GLY A 521 -30.48 -23.22 20.98
N ARG A 522 -31.25 -23.67 19.98
CA ARG A 522 -30.78 -24.17 18.67
C ARG A 522 -31.20 -23.24 17.55
N VAL A 523 -30.55 -23.41 16.40
CA VAL A 523 -30.88 -22.63 15.19
C VAL A 523 -32.28 -22.95 14.69
N ASP A 524 -33.07 -21.91 14.41
CA ASP A 524 -34.41 -22.08 13.84
C ASP A 524 -34.37 -21.93 12.32
N LYS A 525 -35.10 -22.81 11.63
CA LYS A 525 -35.28 -22.74 10.17
C LYS A 525 -35.91 -21.41 9.75
N ASN A 526 -36.88 -20.92 10.52
CA ASN A 526 -37.68 -19.75 10.14
C ASN A 526 -37.06 -18.42 10.59
N LEU A 527 -35.93 -18.45 11.30
CA LEU A 527 -35.25 -17.26 11.80
C LEU A 527 -33.85 -17.10 11.17
N ALA A 528 -33.19 -18.20 10.82
CA ALA A 528 -31.86 -18.15 10.22
C ALA A 528 -31.88 -17.47 8.84
N VAL A 529 -31.00 -16.49 8.65
CA VAL A 529 -30.84 -15.76 7.38
C VAL A 529 -29.43 -15.98 6.85
N LYS A 530 -29.30 -16.27 5.55
CA LYS A 530 -28.03 -16.51 4.88
C LYS A 530 -26.99 -15.39 5.14
N ALA A 531 -25.81 -15.74 5.63
CA ALA A 531 -24.71 -14.81 5.87
C ALA A 531 -23.99 -14.43 4.56
N PHE A 532 -23.29 -13.29 4.54
CA PHE A 532 -22.50 -12.90 3.37
C PHE A 532 -21.15 -13.63 3.35
N HIS A 533 -20.79 -14.25 2.21
CA HIS A 533 -19.49 -14.88 2.03
C HIS A 533 -18.68 -14.17 0.95
N ARG A 534 -17.45 -13.76 1.27
CA ARG A 534 -16.59 -13.05 0.30
C ARG A 534 -16.09 -14.04 -0.76
N PRO A 535 -16.29 -13.77 -2.07
CA PRO A 535 -15.66 -14.56 -3.12
C PRO A 535 -14.13 -14.40 -3.03
N ALA A 536 -13.42 -15.50 -2.80
CA ALA A 536 -11.96 -15.55 -2.79
C ALA A 536 -11.46 -16.46 -3.92
N ALA A 537 -10.28 -16.14 -4.48
CA ALA A 537 -9.66 -16.97 -5.50
C ALA A 537 -9.33 -18.34 -4.92
N GLY A 538 -9.89 -19.40 -5.49
CA GLY A 538 -9.78 -20.78 -5.00
C GLY A 538 -10.99 -21.28 -4.19
N ASN A 539 -11.99 -20.44 -3.92
CA ASN A 539 -13.26 -20.93 -3.38
C ASN A 539 -14.00 -21.75 -4.44
N GLU A 540 -14.68 -22.77 -3.96
CA GLU A 540 -15.52 -23.64 -4.77
C GLU A 540 -16.72 -22.88 -5.37
N GLN A 541 -17.18 -23.31 -6.55
CA GLN A 541 -18.36 -22.72 -7.19
C GLN A 541 -19.62 -22.96 -6.34
N VAL A 542 -20.48 -21.94 -6.29
CA VAL A 542 -21.72 -21.97 -5.50
C VAL A 542 -22.74 -22.87 -6.16
N LEU A 543 -23.41 -23.71 -5.36
CA LEU A 543 -24.46 -24.62 -5.82
C LEU A 543 -25.82 -23.90 -5.91
N PRO A 544 -26.71 -24.28 -6.85
CA PRO A 544 -28.07 -23.74 -6.92
C PRO A 544 -28.85 -23.82 -5.61
N SER A 545 -28.66 -24.88 -4.82
CA SER A 545 -29.32 -25.07 -3.53
C SER A 545 -28.86 -24.11 -2.43
N ASP A 546 -27.71 -23.43 -2.61
CA ASP A 546 -27.25 -22.38 -1.69
C ASP A 546 -27.79 -20.99 -2.06
N VAL A 547 -28.38 -20.82 -3.24
CA VAL A 547 -28.80 -19.50 -3.72
C VAL A 547 -30.32 -19.39 -3.67
N ARG A 548 -30.80 -18.29 -3.10
CA ARG A 548 -32.23 -18.00 -2.94
C ARG A 548 -32.78 -17.32 -4.19
N PRO A 549 -33.94 -17.73 -4.73
CA PRO A 549 -34.57 -17.07 -5.87
C PRO A 549 -35.15 -15.70 -5.48
N PRO A 550 -35.42 -14.81 -6.46
CA PRO A 550 -35.84 -13.43 -6.22
C PRO A 550 -37.01 -13.23 -5.23
N HIS A 551 -38.06 -14.04 -5.31
CA HIS A 551 -39.22 -13.93 -4.41
C HIS A 551 -38.86 -14.24 -2.94
N VAL A 552 -37.96 -15.21 -2.70
CA VAL A 552 -37.46 -15.54 -1.35
C VAL A 552 -36.55 -14.43 -0.84
N LEU A 553 -35.74 -13.83 -1.72
CA LEU A 553 -34.90 -12.68 -1.35
C LEU A 553 -35.74 -11.49 -0.89
N LYS A 554 -36.86 -11.22 -1.58
CA LYS A 554 -37.84 -10.19 -1.17
C LYS A 554 -38.45 -10.50 0.19
N SER A 555 -38.99 -11.72 0.38
CA SER A 555 -39.58 -12.10 1.67
C SER A 555 -38.55 -12.12 2.82
N THR A 556 -37.30 -12.45 2.51
CA THR A 556 -36.20 -12.37 3.49
C THR A 556 -35.93 -10.92 3.89
N LEU A 557 -35.96 -10.00 2.94
CA LEU A 557 -35.79 -8.58 3.21
C LEU A 557 -36.96 -8.01 4.03
N ASP A 558 -38.19 -8.43 3.75
CA ASP A 558 -39.38 -8.10 4.56
C ASP A 558 -39.18 -8.54 6.02
N TYR A 559 -38.73 -9.78 6.23
CA TYR A 559 -38.40 -10.27 7.56
C TYR A 559 -37.33 -9.41 8.27
N LEU A 560 -36.24 -9.05 7.57
CA LEU A 560 -35.19 -8.23 8.17
C LEU A 560 -35.68 -6.83 8.56
N ILE A 561 -36.49 -6.18 7.73
CA ILE A 561 -36.96 -4.81 7.99
C ILE A 561 -38.04 -4.81 9.06
N ASP A 562 -39.07 -5.65 8.92
CA ASP A 562 -40.26 -5.57 9.77
C ASP A 562 -40.06 -6.24 11.13
N ARG A 563 -39.26 -7.32 11.21
CA ARG A 563 -39.03 -8.04 12.49
C ARG A 563 -37.75 -7.64 13.19
N ILE A 564 -36.66 -7.40 12.46
CA ILE A 564 -35.35 -7.13 13.07
C ILE A 564 -35.12 -5.62 13.26
N VAL A 565 -35.27 -4.83 12.20
CA VAL A 565 -35.06 -3.37 12.28
C VAL A 565 -36.14 -2.67 13.12
N CYS A 566 -37.41 -3.09 12.99
CA CYS A 566 -38.52 -2.57 13.79
C CYS A 566 -38.89 -3.43 15.00
N GLY A 567 -37.99 -4.33 15.41
CA GLY A 567 -38.13 -5.09 16.64
C GLY A 567 -37.96 -4.22 17.90
N GLY A 568 -37.94 -4.87 19.07
CA GLY A 568 -37.70 -4.20 20.36
C GLY A 568 -36.24 -3.79 20.61
N ASP A 569 -35.32 -4.17 19.72
CA ASP A 569 -33.88 -3.94 19.87
C ASP A 569 -33.44 -2.61 19.23
N SER A 570 -32.36 -2.02 19.75
CA SER A 570 -31.81 -0.79 19.18
C SER A 570 -31.20 -1.00 17.79
N LEU A 571 -31.31 0.01 16.91
CA LEU A 571 -30.72 -0.03 15.56
C LEU A 571 -29.20 -0.27 15.60
N SER A 572 -28.51 0.20 16.65
CA SER A 572 -27.07 -0.02 16.83
C SER A 572 -26.70 -1.49 16.99
N GLU A 573 -27.56 -2.28 17.65
CA GLU A 573 -27.29 -3.70 17.88
C GLU A 573 -27.58 -4.52 16.62
N THR A 574 -28.70 -4.21 15.95
CA THR A 574 -29.15 -4.94 14.76
C THR A 574 -28.34 -4.61 13.50
N HIS A 575 -27.70 -3.44 13.43
CA HIS A 575 -27.01 -2.93 12.24
C HIS A 575 -25.98 -3.90 11.65
N SER A 576 -25.08 -4.44 12.47
CA SER A 576 -24.02 -5.34 11.98
C SER A 576 -24.61 -6.58 11.29
N PHE A 577 -25.67 -7.14 11.88
CA PHE A 577 -26.38 -8.30 11.35
C PHE A 577 -27.13 -7.96 10.05
N VAL A 578 -27.99 -6.95 10.07
CA VAL A 578 -28.82 -6.57 8.90
C VAL A 578 -27.94 -6.16 7.72
N ARG A 579 -26.86 -5.42 7.96
CA ARG A 579 -25.88 -5.06 6.93
C ARG A 579 -25.22 -6.29 6.30
N ASP A 580 -24.85 -7.29 7.09
CA ASP A 580 -24.27 -8.53 6.56
C ASP A 580 -25.30 -9.30 5.70
N ARG A 581 -26.52 -9.46 6.21
CA ARG A 581 -27.58 -10.22 5.51
C ARG A 581 -28.07 -9.52 4.24
N THR A 582 -28.15 -8.19 4.23
CA THR A 582 -28.49 -7.41 3.01
C THR A 582 -27.40 -7.52 1.93
N ARG A 583 -26.12 -7.64 2.30
CA ARG A 583 -25.04 -7.93 1.35
C ARG A 583 -25.16 -9.34 0.77
N SER A 584 -25.56 -10.33 1.57
CA SER A 584 -25.85 -11.69 1.10
C SER A 584 -27.02 -11.70 0.10
N ILE A 585 -28.09 -10.94 0.36
CA ILE A 585 -29.23 -10.80 -0.56
C ILE A 585 -28.78 -10.25 -1.92
N ARG A 586 -27.99 -9.16 -1.92
CA ARG A 586 -27.45 -8.58 -3.16
C ARG A 586 -26.51 -9.53 -3.90
N GLN A 587 -25.72 -10.30 -3.17
CA GLN A 587 -24.83 -11.30 -3.74
C GLN A 587 -25.63 -12.40 -4.46
N ASP A 588 -26.74 -12.87 -3.89
CA ASP A 588 -27.61 -13.88 -4.52
C ASP A 588 -28.30 -13.35 -5.79
N PHE A 589 -28.71 -12.08 -5.83
CA PHE A 589 -29.17 -11.43 -7.08
C PHE A 589 -28.07 -11.39 -8.15
N THR A 590 -26.83 -11.11 -7.74
CA THR A 590 -25.67 -11.05 -8.64
C THR A 590 -25.34 -12.43 -9.21
N PHE A 591 -25.36 -13.50 -8.39
CA PHE A 591 -25.12 -14.86 -8.87
C PHE A 591 -26.12 -15.30 -9.95
N GLN A 592 -27.38 -14.89 -9.82
CA GLN A 592 -28.44 -15.23 -10.75
C GLN A 592 -28.57 -14.26 -11.92
N ASN A 593 -27.76 -13.19 -11.96
CA ASN A 593 -27.90 -12.06 -12.89
C ASN A 593 -29.36 -11.55 -13.01
N SER A 594 -30.09 -11.56 -11.89
CA SER A 594 -31.51 -11.18 -11.86
C SER A 594 -31.64 -9.67 -11.70
N ARG A 595 -32.11 -8.99 -12.75
CA ARG A 595 -32.27 -7.52 -12.83
C ARG A 595 -33.74 -7.07 -12.97
N GLY A 596 -34.69 -7.92 -12.58
CA GLY A 596 -36.13 -7.63 -12.64
C GLY A 596 -36.62 -6.62 -11.60
N LEU A 597 -37.94 -6.36 -11.58
CA LEU A 597 -38.57 -5.39 -10.67
C LEU A 597 -38.37 -5.73 -9.19
N GLU A 598 -38.37 -7.02 -8.83
CA GLU A 598 -38.13 -7.46 -7.46
C GLU A 598 -36.69 -7.16 -7.01
N ALA A 599 -35.72 -7.23 -7.94
CA ALA A 599 -34.34 -6.86 -7.65
C ALA A 599 -34.23 -5.36 -7.42
N VAL A 600 -34.90 -4.54 -8.24
CA VAL A 600 -34.98 -3.08 -8.06
C VAL A 600 -35.58 -2.76 -6.70
N GLU A 601 -36.77 -3.26 -6.38
CA GLU A 601 -37.46 -3.01 -5.11
C GLU A 601 -36.60 -3.38 -3.88
N CYS A 602 -35.91 -4.53 -3.93
CA CYS A 602 -35.01 -4.93 -2.85
C CYS A 602 -33.83 -3.97 -2.70
N HIS A 603 -33.20 -3.57 -3.81
CA HIS A 603 -32.06 -2.67 -3.77
C HIS A 603 -32.45 -1.24 -3.37
N GLU A 604 -33.63 -0.77 -3.77
CA GLU A 604 -34.21 0.51 -3.34
C GLU A 604 -34.32 0.55 -1.80
N ARG A 605 -34.95 -0.46 -1.19
CA ARG A 605 -35.10 -0.56 0.27
C ARG A 605 -33.75 -0.68 0.98
N ILE A 606 -32.82 -1.46 0.45
CA ILE A 606 -31.46 -1.58 1.01
C ILE A 606 -30.72 -0.24 0.95
N ALA A 607 -30.87 0.53 -0.12
CA ALA A 607 -30.27 1.87 -0.23
C ALA A 607 -30.86 2.84 0.81
N ARG A 608 -32.19 2.87 0.98
CA ARG A 608 -32.84 3.68 2.03
C ARG A 608 -32.37 3.30 3.44
N TYR A 609 -32.20 2.00 3.71
CA TYR A 609 -31.64 1.49 4.97
C TYR A 609 -30.22 2.02 5.24
N HIS A 610 -29.30 1.94 4.27
CA HIS A 610 -27.95 2.47 4.47
C HIS A 610 -27.92 3.99 4.68
N ILE A 611 -28.76 4.75 3.96
CA ILE A 611 -28.90 6.21 4.15
C ILE A 611 -29.38 6.52 5.57
N LEU A 612 -30.38 5.78 6.06
CA LEU A 612 -30.88 5.91 7.43
C LEU A 612 -29.77 5.64 8.46
N CYS A 613 -29.01 4.56 8.30
CA CYS A 613 -27.92 4.20 9.22
C CYS A 613 -26.78 5.23 9.24
N LEU A 614 -26.48 5.87 8.11
CA LEU A 614 -25.46 6.94 8.03
C LEU A 614 -25.80 8.14 8.92
N HIS A 615 -27.10 8.43 9.12
CA HIS A 615 -27.56 9.47 10.03
C HIS A 615 -27.68 8.93 11.47
N GLN A 616 -28.45 7.86 11.67
CA GLN A 616 -28.80 7.36 13.02
C GLN A 616 -27.62 6.83 13.82
N LEU A 617 -26.57 6.33 13.17
CA LEU A 617 -25.43 5.68 13.83
C LEU A 617 -24.14 6.52 13.80
N CYS A 618 -24.20 7.79 13.36
CA CYS A 618 -23.00 8.61 13.11
C CYS A 618 -22.14 8.87 14.36
N GLU A 619 -22.73 8.88 15.56
CA GLU A 619 -22.02 9.14 16.83
C GLU A 619 -21.47 7.87 17.50
N ILE A 620 -21.83 6.69 17.00
CA ILE A 620 -21.46 5.41 17.60
C ILE A 620 -20.01 5.07 17.25
N LYS A 621 -19.19 4.78 18.27
CA LYS A 621 -17.75 4.53 18.09
C LYS A 621 -17.43 3.29 17.25
N THR A 622 -18.27 2.26 17.31
CA THR A 622 -18.10 1.01 16.53
C THR A 622 -18.53 1.15 15.07
N PHE A 623 -19.25 2.22 14.73
CA PHE A 623 -19.77 2.44 13.39
C PHE A 623 -18.71 3.04 12.46
N SER A 624 -18.56 2.46 11.27
CA SER A 624 -17.65 2.95 10.24
C SER A 624 -18.45 3.59 9.11
N GLN A 625 -18.52 4.93 9.14
CA GLN A 625 -19.19 5.73 8.10
C GLN A 625 -18.65 5.43 6.70
N GLN A 626 -17.33 5.24 6.57
CA GLN A 626 -16.68 4.93 5.29
C GLN A 626 -17.17 3.59 4.71
N GLN A 627 -17.27 2.55 5.54
CA GLN A 627 -17.74 1.23 5.10
C GLN A 627 -19.20 1.27 4.66
N GLU A 628 -20.07 1.99 5.39
CA GLU A 628 -21.47 2.15 5.00
C GLU A 628 -21.63 2.93 3.71
N ASN A 629 -20.88 4.03 3.54
CA ASN A 629 -20.96 4.81 2.31
C ASN A 629 -20.48 3.98 1.10
N GLU A 630 -19.45 3.14 1.27
CA GLU A 630 -19.03 2.21 0.22
C GLU A 630 -20.12 1.18 -0.13
N GLN A 631 -20.85 0.66 0.86
CA GLN A 631 -21.98 -0.25 0.59
C GLN A 631 -23.12 0.48 -0.13
N LEU A 632 -23.49 1.68 0.33
CA LEU A 632 -24.52 2.52 -0.29
C LEU A 632 -24.18 2.81 -1.76
N GLN A 633 -22.95 3.24 -2.05
CA GLN A 633 -22.50 3.54 -3.41
C GLN A 633 -22.58 2.30 -4.32
N LYS A 634 -22.21 1.12 -3.82
CA LYS A 634 -22.35 -0.14 -4.58
C LYS A 634 -23.81 -0.48 -4.89
N VAL A 635 -24.71 -0.26 -3.93
CA VAL A 635 -26.14 -0.49 -4.11
C VAL A 635 -26.71 0.48 -5.15
N LEU A 636 -26.41 1.77 -5.03
CA LEU A 636 -26.85 2.81 -5.95
C LEU A 636 -26.28 2.64 -7.36
N GLN A 637 -25.05 2.15 -7.49
CA GLN A 637 -24.45 1.82 -8.79
C GLN A 637 -25.20 0.65 -9.46
N SER A 638 -25.52 -0.40 -8.70
CA SER A 638 -26.29 -1.54 -9.20
C SER A 638 -27.70 -1.10 -9.65
N LEU A 639 -28.36 -0.22 -8.88
CA LEU A 639 -29.67 0.34 -9.23
C LEU A 639 -29.64 1.14 -10.54
N VAL A 640 -28.62 1.98 -10.72
CA VAL A 640 -28.43 2.74 -11.97
C VAL A 640 -28.38 1.81 -13.18
N GLU A 641 -27.60 0.73 -13.09
CA GLU A 641 -27.50 -0.28 -14.16
C GLU A 641 -28.85 -0.98 -14.40
N PHE A 642 -29.58 -1.34 -13.34
CA PHE A 642 -30.90 -1.97 -13.49
C PHE A 642 -31.92 -1.05 -14.15
N TYR A 643 -31.95 0.23 -13.79
CA TYR A 643 -32.84 1.19 -14.45
C TYR A 643 -32.51 1.38 -15.92
N ASP A 644 -31.22 1.44 -16.28
CA ASP A 644 -30.81 1.60 -17.68
C ASP A 644 -31.16 0.35 -18.52
N ASP A 645 -30.99 -0.86 -17.96
CA ASP A 645 -31.41 -2.11 -18.59
C ASP A 645 -32.93 -2.20 -18.76
N LEU A 646 -33.71 -1.88 -17.70
CA LEU A 646 -35.17 -1.90 -17.76
C LEU A 646 -35.73 -0.84 -18.71
N ARG A 647 -35.05 0.31 -18.84
CA ARG A 647 -35.38 1.33 -19.83
C ARG A 647 -35.19 0.81 -21.25
N CYS A 648 -34.14 0.02 -21.51
CA CYS A 648 -33.95 -0.62 -22.83
C CYS A 648 -35.10 -1.59 -23.16
N LEU A 649 -35.79 -2.11 -22.13
CA LEU A 649 -36.99 -2.94 -22.26
C LEU A 649 -38.30 -2.14 -22.23
N ASN A 650 -38.25 -0.80 -22.24
CA ASN A 650 -39.39 0.11 -22.12
C ASN A 650 -40.22 -0.05 -20.83
N ILE A 651 -39.61 -0.51 -19.74
CA ILE A 651 -40.24 -0.60 -18.41
C ILE A 651 -39.87 0.64 -17.59
N HIS A 652 -40.88 1.41 -17.17
CA HIS A 652 -40.68 2.61 -16.35
C HIS A 652 -40.74 2.29 -14.85
N CYS A 653 -39.74 2.74 -14.09
CA CYS A 653 -39.69 2.55 -12.64
C CYS A 653 -40.06 3.86 -11.90
N PRO A 654 -41.05 3.84 -10.98
CA PRO A 654 -41.58 5.07 -10.37
C PRO A 654 -40.58 5.82 -9.49
N HIS A 655 -39.70 5.11 -8.77
CA HIS A 655 -38.74 5.73 -7.85
C HIS A 655 -37.38 6.05 -8.48
N GLU A 656 -37.21 5.88 -9.80
CA GLU A 656 -35.90 6.09 -10.44
C GLU A 656 -35.33 7.48 -10.12
N SER A 657 -36.16 8.53 -10.20
CA SER A 657 -35.73 9.91 -9.92
C SER A 657 -35.21 10.12 -8.49
N GLU A 658 -35.77 9.40 -7.51
CA GLU A 658 -35.35 9.45 -6.11
C GLU A 658 -33.94 8.86 -5.93
N PHE A 659 -33.71 7.65 -6.46
CA PHE A 659 -32.43 6.96 -6.29
C PHE A 659 -31.31 7.56 -7.14
N ARG A 660 -31.63 8.10 -8.32
CA ARG A 660 -30.70 8.92 -9.11
C ARG A 660 -30.28 10.18 -8.36
N ALA A 661 -31.20 10.81 -7.62
CA ALA A 661 -30.86 11.93 -6.74
C ALA A 661 -29.94 11.51 -5.58
N TYR A 662 -30.21 10.38 -4.89
CA TYR A 662 -29.29 9.87 -3.86
C TYR A 662 -27.91 9.51 -4.41
N HIS A 663 -27.85 9.02 -5.64
CA HIS A 663 -26.61 8.72 -6.34
C HIS A 663 -25.76 9.97 -6.63
N ILE A 664 -26.40 11.10 -6.94
CA ILE A 664 -25.76 12.40 -7.07
C ILE A 664 -25.27 12.89 -5.70
N LEU A 665 -26.11 12.80 -4.66
CA LEU A 665 -25.80 13.32 -3.33
C LEU A 665 -24.69 12.51 -2.63
N SER A 666 -24.64 11.19 -2.79
CA SER A 666 -23.62 10.33 -2.18
C SER A 666 -22.22 10.49 -2.79
N ARG A 667 -22.14 11.11 -3.98
CA ARG A 667 -20.91 11.40 -4.71
C ARG A 667 -20.68 12.88 -4.96
N ILE A 668 -21.25 13.76 -4.12
CA ILE A 668 -21.32 15.21 -4.38
C ILE A 668 -19.97 15.92 -4.65
N GLN A 669 -18.85 15.29 -4.27
CA GLN A 669 -17.49 15.78 -4.48
C GLN A 669 -16.89 15.35 -5.83
N ASP A 670 -17.48 14.37 -6.51
CA ASP A 670 -16.98 13.86 -7.79
C ASP A 670 -17.38 14.83 -8.93
N PRO A 671 -16.42 15.28 -9.77
CA PRO A 671 -16.71 16.16 -10.89
C PRO A 671 -17.50 15.45 -12.02
N ASP A 672 -17.44 14.12 -12.07
CA ASP A 672 -18.12 13.31 -13.08
C ASP A 672 -19.66 13.38 -13.03
N ILE A 673 -20.23 13.85 -11.91
CA ILE A 673 -21.68 14.00 -11.76
C ILE A 673 -22.28 14.90 -12.84
N ILE A 674 -21.59 15.97 -13.22
CA ILE A 674 -22.10 16.91 -14.23
C ILE A 674 -22.27 16.18 -15.57
N ARG A 675 -21.30 15.35 -15.94
CA ARG A 675 -21.35 14.52 -17.14
C ARG A 675 -22.48 13.50 -17.06
N LEU A 676 -22.64 12.84 -15.90
CA LEU A 676 -23.73 11.87 -15.68
C LEU A 676 -25.10 12.55 -15.81
N ALA A 677 -25.27 13.75 -15.25
CA ALA A 677 -26.52 14.50 -15.33
C ALA A 677 -26.89 14.86 -16.78
N GLN A 678 -25.90 15.17 -17.62
CA GLN A 678 -26.12 15.46 -19.05
C GLN A 678 -26.56 14.23 -19.86
N THR A 679 -26.19 13.02 -19.42
CA THR A 679 -26.61 11.78 -20.10
C THR A 679 -28.03 11.32 -19.76
N LEU A 680 -28.68 11.95 -18.77
CA LEU A 680 -30.03 11.57 -18.36
C LEU A 680 -31.08 12.00 -19.40
N PRO A 681 -32.15 11.20 -19.60
CA PRO A 681 -33.32 11.62 -20.38
C PRO A 681 -33.92 12.92 -19.85
N GLN A 682 -34.49 13.74 -20.74
CA GLN A 682 -35.04 15.07 -20.38
C GLN A 682 -36.11 14.98 -19.28
N GLU A 683 -37.01 13.99 -19.36
CA GLU A 683 -38.07 13.79 -18.37
C GLU A 683 -37.51 13.56 -16.95
N LEU A 684 -36.45 12.76 -16.83
CA LEU A 684 -35.78 12.53 -15.55
C LEU A 684 -34.94 13.73 -15.13
N PHE A 685 -34.25 14.37 -16.08
CA PHE A 685 -33.44 15.55 -15.79
C PHE A 685 -34.27 16.68 -15.17
N PHE A 686 -35.47 16.94 -15.69
CA PHE A 686 -36.38 17.98 -15.17
C PHE A 686 -37.16 17.56 -13.91
N SER A 687 -37.03 16.32 -13.45
CA SER A 687 -37.69 15.85 -12.24
C SER A 687 -37.26 16.66 -11.01
N SER A 688 -38.22 16.90 -10.10
CA SER A 688 -37.99 17.69 -8.88
C SER A 688 -36.84 17.14 -8.02
N PRO A 689 -36.72 15.82 -7.74
CA PRO A 689 -35.61 15.26 -6.96
C PRO A 689 -34.23 15.53 -7.56
N ILE A 690 -34.08 15.33 -8.87
CA ILE A 690 -32.78 15.49 -9.56
C ILE A 690 -32.39 16.97 -9.60
N GLN A 691 -33.30 17.85 -10.02
CA GLN A 691 -33.03 19.31 -10.02
C GLN A 691 -32.69 19.84 -8.64
N HIS A 692 -33.36 19.33 -7.60
CA HIS A 692 -33.06 19.69 -6.22
C HIS A 692 -31.67 19.19 -5.78
N SER A 693 -31.30 17.96 -6.15
CA SER A 693 -29.96 17.41 -5.88
C SER A 693 -28.85 18.17 -6.61
N LEU A 694 -29.08 18.62 -7.85
CA LEU A 694 -28.12 19.42 -8.62
C LEU A 694 -27.95 20.82 -8.03
N LYS A 695 -29.02 21.41 -7.47
CA LYS A 695 -28.93 22.67 -6.71
C LYS A 695 -28.10 22.50 -5.45
N LEU A 696 -28.29 21.40 -4.72
CA LEU A 696 -27.47 21.07 -3.55
C LEU A 696 -26.00 20.87 -3.97
N TYR A 697 -25.75 20.10 -5.03
CA TYR A 697 -24.42 19.91 -5.61
C TYR A 697 -23.73 21.24 -5.92
N ALA A 698 -24.41 22.16 -6.60
CA ALA A 698 -23.86 23.47 -6.95
C ALA A 698 -23.53 24.34 -5.72
N LEU A 699 -24.31 24.23 -4.64
CA LEU A 699 -24.09 24.99 -3.41
C LEU A 699 -22.98 24.43 -2.50
N VAL A 700 -22.65 23.14 -2.64
CA VAL A 700 -21.59 22.48 -1.87
C VAL A 700 -20.19 22.78 -2.42
N GLN A 701 -20.09 23.09 -3.72
CA GLN A 701 -18.79 23.34 -4.35
C GLN A 701 -18.03 24.49 -3.68
N ARG A 702 -16.71 24.30 -3.53
CA ARG A 702 -15.80 25.24 -2.85
C ARG A 702 -14.56 25.54 -3.66
N ASN A 703 -13.98 26.71 -3.44
CA ASN A 703 -12.75 27.18 -4.10
C ASN A 703 -11.59 27.50 -3.14
N ASN A 704 -11.75 27.19 -1.85
CA ASN A 704 -10.87 27.71 -0.81
C ASN A 704 -9.95 26.66 -0.17
N GLU A 705 -9.87 25.43 -0.68
CA GLU A 705 -8.97 24.39 -0.18
C GLU A 705 -7.53 24.54 -0.72
N LYS A 706 -6.52 24.13 0.04
CA LYS A 706 -5.13 24.12 -0.47
C LYS A 706 -4.94 22.94 -1.41
N ILE A 707 -4.33 23.21 -2.57
CA ILE A 707 -3.96 22.20 -3.55
C ILE A 707 -2.99 21.18 -2.90
N GLY A 708 -3.29 19.89 -3.02
CA GLY A 708 -2.48 18.80 -2.48
C GLY A 708 -2.81 17.46 -3.14
N ILE A 709 -1.87 16.51 -3.09
CA ILE A 709 -1.87 15.24 -3.86
C ILE A 709 -3.07 14.31 -3.51
N HIS A 710 -3.73 14.52 -2.38
CA HIS A 710 -4.90 13.75 -1.93
C HIS A 710 -6.04 14.64 -1.40
N LYS A 711 -6.12 15.89 -1.86
CA LYS A 711 -7.19 16.84 -1.49
C LYS A 711 -8.11 17.07 -2.69
N ILE A 712 -9.40 17.25 -2.40
CA ILE A 712 -10.42 17.49 -3.41
C ILE A 712 -10.05 18.78 -4.17
N PRO A 713 -10.04 18.77 -5.51
CA PRO A 713 -9.70 19.94 -6.29
C PRO A 713 -10.72 21.06 -6.03
N ASN A 714 -10.24 22.30 -6.01
CA ASN A 714 -11.12 23.46 -5.95
C ASN A 714 -11.94 23.55 -7.23
N THR A 715 -13.24 23.80 -7.09
CA THR A 715 -14.12 24.05 -8.24
C THR A 715 -13.96 25.51 -8.68
N GLU A 716 -13.80 25.71 -10.00
CA GLU A 716 -13.72 27.04 -10.61
C GLU A 716 -15.06 27.78 -10.42
N ALA A 717 -15.00 29.10 -10.17
CA ALA A 717 -16.17 29.97 -9.99
C ALA A 717 -17.16 29.60 -8.83
N ALA A 718 -16.75 28.79 -7.86
CA ALA A 718 -17.59 28.49 -6.70
C ALA A 718 -17.88 29.74 -5.83
N GLN A 719 -19.16 30.00 -5.55
CA GLN A 719 -19.62 31.18 -4.80
C GLN A 719 -19.62 31.00 -3.27
N ASN A 720 -19.32 29.79 -2.77
CA ASN A 720 -19.30 29.44 -1.34
C ASN A 720 -20.58 29.88 -0.56
N LEU A 721 -21.78 29.69 -1.15
CA LEU A 721 -23.05 30.13 -0.57
C LEU A 721 -23.58 29.15 0.50
N PHE A 722 -22.83 28.95 1.58
CA PHE A 722 -23.14 28.00 2.64
C PHE A 722 -24.46 28.31 3.40
N THR A 723 -24.84 29.58 3.56
CA THR A 723 -26.12 29.94 4.20
C THR A 723 -27.32 29.54 3.36
N ARG A 724 -27.23 29.67 2.03
CA ARG A 724 -28.28 29.19 1.10
C ARG A 724 -28.36 27.67 1.11
N PHE A 725 -27.24 26.98 1.25
CA PHE A 725 -27.20 25.53 1.38
C PHE A 725 -28.01 25.03 2.59
N PHE A 726 -27.75 25.55 3.80
CA PHE A 726 -28.50 25.15 5.00
C PHE A 726 -29.98 25.56 4.93
N LYS A 727 -30.31 26.72 4.33
CA LYS A 727 -31.70 27.10 4.03
C LYS A 727 -32.39 26.14 3.06
N LEU A 728 -31.65 25.63 2.06
CA LEU A 728 -32.18 24.65 1.10
C LEU A 728 -32.45 23.31 1.78
N ILE A 729 -31.56 22.86 2.67
CA ILE A 729 -31.78 21.66 3.50
C ILE A 729 -33.02 21.85 4.38
N ALA A 730 -33.15 23.00 5.04
CA ALA A 730 -34.32 23.31 5.88
C ALA A 730 -35.64 23.34 5.08
N SER A 731 -35.60 23.57 3.77
CA SER A 731 -36.79 23.56 2.90
C SER A 731 -37.54 22.23 2.94
N LYS A 732 -38.87 22.28 2.82
CA LYS A 732 -39.75 21.10 2.68
C LYS A 732 -39.46 20.26 1.43
N LYS A 733 -38.81 20.84 0.42
CA LYS A 733 -38.40 20.12 -0.81
C LYS A 733 -37.32 19.07 -0.56
N THR A 734 -36.49 19.27 0.47
CA THR A 734 -35.49 18.28 0.89
C THR A 734 -36.17 17.23 1.75
N THR A 735 -36.30 16.02 1.21
CA THR A 735 -36.84 14.86 1.93
C THR A 735 -35.90 14.45 3.07
N TYR A 736 -36.41 13.67 4.02
CA TYR A 736 -35.63 13.17 5.15
C TYR A 736 -34.36 12.43 4.69
N LEU A 737 -34.50 11.46 3.78
CA LEU A 737 -33.36 10.67 3.27
C LEU A 737 -32.37 11.49 2.44
N MET A 738 -32.82 12.52 1.70
CA MET A 738 -31.89 13.46 1.04
C MET A 738 -31.08 14.25 2.09
N ALA A 739 -31.73 14.68 3.17
CA ALA A 739 -31.05 15.39 4.26
C ALA A 739 -30.03 14.47 4.97
N CYS A 740 -30.39 13.22 5.28
CA CYS A 740 -29.47 12.22 5.83
C CYS A 740 -28.27 11.97 4.91
N SER A 741 -28.49 11.89 3.60
CA SER A 741 -27.42 11.67 2.62
C SER A 741 -26.42 12.83 2.58
N VAL A 742 -26.89 14.06 2.76
CA VAL A 742 -26.06 15.27 2.66
C VAL A 742 -25.35 15.62 3.98
N GLU A 743 -25.90 15.16 5.11
CA GLU A 743 -25.34 15.40 6.46
C GLU A 743 -23.88 14.94 6.57
N MET A 744 -23.49 13.88 5.85
CA MET A 744 -22.10 13.39 5.81
C MET A 744 -21.08 14.45 5.38
N HIS A 745 -21.54 15.49 4.67
CA HIS A 745 -20.71 16.58 4.17
C HIS A 745 -20.78 17.85 5.03
N PHE A 746 -21.61 17.91 6.08
CA PHE A 746 -21.81 19.12 6.89
C PHE A 746 -20.51 19.61 7.53
N ALA A 747 -19.69 18.70 8.07
CA ALA A 747 -18.43 19.07 8.71
C ALA A 747 -17.47 19.76 7.72
N ASP A 748 -17.37 19.23 6.50
CA ASP A 748 -16.54 19.80 5.44
C ASP A 748 -17.05 21.15 4.96
N ILE A 749 -18.38 21.31 4.87
CA ILE A 749 -19.03 22.56 4.46
C ILE A 749 -18.86 23.63 5.53
N ARG A 750 -19.05 23.29 6.81
CA ARG A 750 -18.82 24.21 7.95
C ARG A 750 -17.37 24.67 8.02
N LYS A 751 -16.41 23.76 7.84
CA LYS A 751 -14.98 24.10 7.74
C LYS A 751 -14.70 25.05 6.57
N GLY A 752 -15.29 24.78 5.40
CA GLY A 752 -15.19 25.63 4.22
C GLY A 752 -15.78 27.03 4.46
N ALA A 753 -16.94 27.11 5.13
CA ALA A 753 -17.61 28.36 5.47
C ALA A 753 -16.76 29.22 6.41
N LEU A 754 -16.26 28.66 7.52
CA LEU A 754 -15.39 29.37 8.47
C LEU A 754 -14.11 29.89 7.79
N LYS A 755 -13.53 29.11 6.88
CA LYS A 755 -12.36 29.52 6.09
C LYS A 755 -12.68 30.68 5.14
N ALA A 756 -13.84 30.67 4.50
CA ALA A 756 -14.29 31.76 3.64
C ALA A 756 -14.57 33.05 4.45
N MET A 757 -15.22 32.91 5.61
CA MET A 757 -15.47 34.03 6.53
C MET A 757 -14.16 34.66 7.02
N ARG A 758 -13.21 33.84 7.50
CA ARG A 758 -11.90 34.31 7.98
C ARG A 758 -11.16 35.16 6.95
N ARG A 759 -11.23 34.80 5.67
CA ARG A 759 -10.59 35.58 4.58
C ARG A 759 -11.29 36.91 4.31
N SER A 760 -12.58 37.00 4.61
CA SER A 760 -13.43 38.15 4.27
C SER A 760 -13.45 39.21 5.37
N TYR A 761 -13.36 38.81 6.65
CA TYR A 761 -13.37 39.74 7.78
C TYR A 761 -11.99 40.33 8.10
N LEU A 762 -11.94 41.65 8.29
CA LEU A 762 -10.76 42.42 8.68
C LEU A 762 -10.46 42.27 10.18
N ALA A 763 -9.21 42.50 10.59
CA ALA A 763 -8.77 42.38 11.98
C ALA A 763 -9.49 43.34 12.95
N ASN A 764 -9.96 44.49 12.45
CA ASN A 764 -10.65 45.51 13.25
C ASN A 764 -12.17 45.28 13.35
N HIS A 765 -12.69 44.19 12.79
CA HIS A 765 -14.12 43.88 12.85
C HIS A 765 -14.49 43.42 14.27
N SER A 766 -15.68 43.77 14.75
CA SER A 766 -16.17 43.31 16.05
C SER A 766 -16.29 41.78 16.08
N PRO A 767 -16.14 41.14 17.25
CA PRO A 767 -16.32 39.70 17.40
C PRO A 767 -17.70 39.28 16.88
N PHE A 768 -17.76 38.17 16.17
CA PHE A 768 -19.00 37.72 15.52
C PHE A 768 -19.88 36.98 16.55
N PRO A 769 -21.17 37.33 16.70
CA PRO A 769 -22.05 36.68 17.67
C PRO A 769 -22.23 35.20 17.33
N ILE A 770 -22.02 34.33 18.32
CA ILE A 770 -22.01 32.88 18.08
C ILE A 770 -23.41 32.31 17.77
N ASP A 771 -24.47 32.97 18.24
CA ASP A 771 -25.85 32.57 17.98
C ASP A 771 -26.20 32.67 16.49
N GLU A 772 -25.85 33.81 15.87
CA GLU A 772 -26.01 34.00 14.42
C GLU A 772 -25.11 33.06 13.64
N LEU A 773 -23.91 32.76 14.15
CA LEU A 773 -22.97 31.83 13.52
C LEU A 773 -23.52 30.41 13.52
N ALA A 774 -24.08 29.97 14.65
CA ALA A 774 -24.73 28.67 14.79
C ALA A 774 -25.90 28.53 13.82
N GLU A 775 -26.72 29.58 13.66
CA GLU A 775 -27.82 29.59 12.68
C GLU A 775 -27.30 29.53 11.24
N MET A 776 -26.29 30.32 10.88
CA MET A 776 -25.72 30.33 9.53
C MET A 776 -25.05 29.00 9.14
N LEU A 777 -24.42 28.33 10.10
CA LEU A 777 -23.74 27.04 9.91
C LEU A 777 -24.67 25.83 10.09
N GLY A 778 -25.95 26.07 10.40
CA GLY A 778 -26.92 25.01 10.65
C GLY A 778 -26.49 24.07 11.78
N CYS A 779 -25.89 24.60 12.83
CA CYS A 779 -25.58 23.83 14.05
C CYS A 779 -26.84 23.67 14.89
N ASP A 780 -26.93 22.58 15.65
CA ASP A 780 -28.07 22.35 16.53
C ASP A 780 -27.95 23.21 17.80
N ASN A 781 -26.73 23.30 18.34
CA ASN A 781 -26.42 23.99 19.59
C ASN A 781 -25.32 25.04 19.40
N VAL A 782 -25.36 26.10 20.20
CA VAL A 782 -24.33 27.15 20.23
C VAL A 782 -22.96 26.58 20.62
N GLU A 783 -22.93 25.65 21.58
CA GLU A 783 -21.70 24.95 21.99
C GLU A 783 -21.10 24.10 20.84
N GLU A 784 -21.93 23.55 19.95
CA GLU A 784 -21.43 22.84 18.77
C GLU A 784 -20.67 23.78 17.84
N ALA A 785 -21.21 24.99 17.62
CA ALA A 785 -20.53 26.03 16.84
C ALA A 785 -19.23 26.48 17.52
N ALA A 786 -19.21 26.60 18.85
CA ALA A 786 -18.01 26.94 19.62
C ALA A 786 -16.91 25.88 19.46
N VAL A 787 -17.24 24.61 19.68
CA VAL A 787 -16.31 23.48 19.51
C VAL A 787 -15.78 23.39 18.08
N ASN A 788 -16.63 23.62 17.08
CA ASN A 788 -16.20 23.69 15.69
C ASN A 788 -15.15 24.79 15.48
N CYS A 789 -15.38 25.99 16.03
CA CYS A 789 -14.45 27.12 15.90
C CYS A 789 -13.12 26.87 16.65
N GLU A 790 -13.19 26.43 17.91
CA GLU A 790 -12.01 26.14 18.74
C GLU A 790 -11.13 25.04 18.12
N SER A 791 -11.74 23.99 17.55
CA SER A 791 -11.01 22.90 16.91
C SER A 791 -10.15 23.36 15.73
N TYR A 792 -10.54 24.44 15.04
CA TYR A 792 -9.80 25.00 13.92
C TYR A 792 -8.83 26.12 14.32
N GLY A 793 -8.76 26.47 15.61
CA GLY A 793 -7.87 27.48 16.18
C GLY A 793 -8.45 28.90 16.24
N LEU A 794 -9.77 29.06 16.10
CA LEU A 794 -10.44 30.35 16.29
C LEU A 794 -10.69 30.60 17.78
N ALA A 795 -10.46 31.84 18.23
CA ALA A 795 -10.69 32.23 19.62
C ALA A 795 -12.18 32.51 19.87
N VAL A 796 -12.75 31.86 20.88
CA VAL A 796 -14.14 32.02 21.32
C VAL A 796 -14.15 32.72 22.68
N GLU A 797 -14.92 33.80 22.81
CA GLU A 797 -15.15 34.46 24.08
C GLU A 797 -16.29 33.77 24.83
N ARG A 798 -16.03 33.41 26.09
CA ARG A 798 -17.00 32.79 26.99
C ARG A 798 -17.33 33.76 28.13
N ASN A 799 -18.60 33.81 28.53
CA ASN A 799 -19.06 34.57 29.69
C ASN A 799 -18.54 33.97 31.00
N ALA A 800 -18.75 34.68 32.12
CA ALA A 800 -18.42 34.20 33.48
C ALA A 800 -19.08 32.86 33.84
N GLU A 801 -20.18 32.49 33.17
CA GLU A 801 -20.91 31.22 33.32
C GLU A 801 -20.38 30.10 32.41
N GLY A 802 -19.35 30.36 31.60
CA GLY A 802 -18.74 29.40 30.67
C GLY A 802 -19.46 29.25 29.33
N THR A 803 -20.57 29.96 29.11
CA THR A 803 -21.32 29.97 27.85
C THR A 803 -20.59 30.81 26.78
N PRO A 804 -20.42 30.29 25.55
CA PRO A 804 -19.78 31.03 24.46
C PRO A 804 -20.71 32.13 23.94
N VAL A 805 -20.16 33.33 23.69
CA VAL A 805 -20.92 34.52 23.25
C VAL A 805 -20.47 35.05 21.90
N SER A 806 -19.17 35.08 21.65
CA SER A 806 -18.64 35.66 20.42
C SER A 806 -17.42 34.87 19.92
N VAL A 807 -17.15 34.96 18.62
CA VAL A 807 -16.00 34.32 17.97
C VAL A 807 -15.20 35.35 17.19
N HIS A 808 -13.88 35.34 17.40
CA HIS A 808 -12.95 36.19 16.66
C HIS A 808 -12.61 35.57 15.31
N ILE A 809 -13.36 35.96 14.28
CA ILE A 809 -13.16 35.53 12.89
C ILE A 809 -12.58 36.68 12.09
N HIS A 810 -11.27 36.67 11.84
CA HIS A 810 -10.59 37.71 11.06
C HIS A 810 -9.33 37.18 10.37
N ARG A 811 -8.81 37.89 9.35
CA ARG A 811 -7.69 37.39 8.51
C ARG A 811 -6.42 36.96 9.28
N SER A 812 -6.09 37.64 10.38
CA SER A 812 -4.95 37.33 11.26
C SER A 812 -5.22 36.23 12.31
N SER A 813 -6.43 35.68 12.43
CA SER A 813 -6.71 34.62 13.40
C SER A 813 -5.91 33.36 13.07
N GLN A 814 -5.54 32.56 14.08
CA GLN A 814 -4.82 31.30 13.83
C GLN A 814 -5.73 30.29 13.13
N TRP A 815 -5.17 29.48 12.23
CA TRP A 815 -5.93 28.44 11.52
C TRP A 815 -5.07 27.22 11.28
N ASN A 816 -5.48 26.11 11.90
CA ASN A 816 -4.79 24.84 11.81
C ASN A 816 -5.36 24.03 10.63
N GLU A 817 -4.72 24.18 9.47
CA GLU A 817 -5.19 23.55 8.23
C GLU A 817 -4.93 22.04 8.13
N THR A 818 -4.03 21.52 8.97
CA THR A 818 -3.66 20.11 9.05
C THR A 818 -4.65 19.27 9.85
N LEU A 819 -5.56 19.89 10.61
CA LEU A 819 -6.55 19.18 11.40
C LEU A 819 -7.68 18.64 10.49
N PRO A 820 -8.05 17.35 10.61
CA PRO A 820 -9.15 16.77 9.87
C PRO A 820 -10.46 17.48 10.22
N SER A 821 -11.45 17.40 9.33
CA SER A 821 -12.81 17.85 9.65
C SER A 821 -13.33 17.06 10.86
N ILE A 822 -14.14 17.71 11.70
CA ILE A 822 -14.74 17.04 12.85
C ILE A 822 -15.62 15.90 12.32
N LYS A 823 -15.69 14.78 13.07
CA LYS A 823 -16.59 13.69 12.72
C LYS A 823 -18.04 14.19 12.62
N GLN A 824 -18.82 13.59 11.72
CA GLN A 824 -20.25 13.85 11.61
C GLN A 824 -20.93 13.75 12.99
N ARG A 825 -21.78 14.71 13.31
CA ARG A 825 -22.63 14.73 14.49
C ARG A 825 -24.07 14.56 14.07
N PHE A 826 -24.88 14.02 14.99
CA PHE A 826 -26.29 13.76 14.72
C PHE A 826 -27.08 15.08 14.70
N SER A 827 -27.64 15.47 13.54
CA SER A 827 -28.41 16.70 13.41
C SER A 827 -29.88 16.50 13.77
N ARG A 828 -30.28 17.01 14.94
CA ARG A 828 -31.66 16.98 15.44
C ARG A 828 -32.55 18.00 14.74
N ARG A 829 -32.06 19.24 14.58
CA ARG A 829 -32.88 20.37 14.15
C ARG A 829 -33.18 20.35 12.65
N LEU A 830 -32.19 20.02 11.83
CA LEU A 830 -32.31 20.10 10.37
C LEU A 830 -32.71 18.78 9.71
N VAL A 831 -32.17 17.67 10.19
CA VAL A 831 -32.32 16.35 9.57
C VAL A 831 -33.40 15.55 10.28
N GLU A 832 -33.22 15.24 11.57
CA GLU A 832 -34.14 14.34 12.28
C GLU A 832 -35.56 14.90 12.43
N ALA A 833 -35.71 16.23 12.59
CA ALA A 833 -37.01 16.89 12.64
C ALA A 833 -37.88 16.60 11.38
N LYS A 834 -37.27 16.23 10.25
CA LYS A 834 -37.98 15.87 9.02
C LYS A 834 -38.56 14.46 9.00
N ARG A 835 -38.11 13.56 9.89
CA ARG A 835 -38.65 12.20 10.00
C ARG A 835 -40.11 12.22 10.51
N GLY A 836 -40.45 13.20 11.35
CA GLY A 836 -41.76 13.28 11.98
C GLY A 836 -42.05 12.02 12.82
N SER A 837 -43.25 11.46 12.64
CA SER A 837 -43.71 10.24 13.33
C SER A 837 -43.45 8.94 12.56
N GLN A 838 -42.68 8.99 11.46
CA GLN A 838 -42.42 7.79 10.65
C GLN A 838 -41.54 6.80 11.41
N SER A 839 -41.93 5.52 11.37
CA SER A 839 -41.07 4.43 11.85
C SER A 839 -39.92 4.19 10.88
N PHE A 840 -38.88 3.47 11.33
CA PHE A 840 -37.78 3.10 10.45
C PHE A 840 -38.23 2.21 9.28
N SER A 841 -39.21 1.32 9.48
CA SER A 841 -39.78 0.50 8.39
C SER A 841 -40.52 1.38 7.38
N ASP A 842 -41.29 2.38 7.83
CA ASP A 842 -42.00 3.29 6.91
C ASP A 842 -41.03 4.06 6.01
N VAL A 843 -39.92 4.55 6.58
CA VAL A 843 -38.87 5.25 5.85
C VAL A 843 -38.18 4.31 4.84
N ILE A 844 -37.89 3.07 5.22
CA ILE A 844 -37.21 2.10 4.36
C ILE A 844 -38.13 1.62 3.23
N ASN A 845 -39.41 1.37 3.54
CA ASN A 845 -40.42 0.95 2.57
C ASN A 845 -40.89 2.10 1.66
N GLY A 846 -40.56 3.35 1.99
CA GLY A 846 -40.89 4.51 1.16
C GLY A 846 -42.34 4.97 1.30
N VAL A 847 -42.96 4.74 2.47
CA VAL A 847 -44.32 5.23 2.75
C VAL A 847 -44.27 6.74 2.92
N LEU A 848 -44.97 7.47 2.05
CA LEU A 848 -45.06 8.94 2.10
C LEU A 848 -45.90 9.36 3.32
N SER A 849 -45.35 10.17 4.22
CA SER A 849 -46.16 10.95 5.17
C SER A 849 -46.05 12.44 4.88
N GLU A 850 -47.07 13.20 5.24
CA GLU A 850 -47.04 14.66 5.14
C GLU A 850 -45.93 15.26 6.03
N PRO A 851 -45.09 16.17 5.51
CA PRO A 851 -44.08 16.85 6.32
C PRO A 851 -44.73 17.89 7.24
N TYR A 852 -44.63 17.70 8.57
CA TYR A 852 -45.02 18.69 9.57
C TYR A 852 -44.29 20.04 9.35
N PRO A 853 -44.94 21.18 9.62
CA PRO A 853 -44.30 22.49 9.51
C PRO A 853 -43.20 22.64 10.56
N ILE A 854 -41.95 22.82 10.10
CA ILE A 854 -40.89 23.40 10.91
C ILE A 854 -41.32 24.83 11.21
N HIS A 855 -41.76 25.11 12.45
CA HIS A 855 -41.94 26.48 12.91
C HIS A 855 -40.57 27.17 12.92
N PHE A 856 -40.34 28.06 11.95
CA PHE A 856 -39.37 29.12 12.10
C PHE A 856 -39.82 29.99 13.28
N LEU A 857 -39.14 29.92 14.41
CA LEU A 857 -39.10 31.04 15.34
C LEU A 857 -38.26 32.12 14.68
N SER A 858 -38.90 32.95 13.85
CA SER A 858 -38.35 34.24 13.45
C SER A 858 -38.15 35.09 14.72
N PRO A 859 -37.02 35.80 14.89
CA PRO A 859 -36.83 36.71 16.01
C PRO A 859 -37.60 38.00 15.73
N THR A 860 -38.90 38.01 16.00
CA THR A 860 -39.60 39.27 16.27
C THR A 860 -39.46 39.58 17.74
N LEU A 861 -38.64 40.59 18.05
CA LEU A 861 -38.65 41.38 19.28
C LEU A 861 -40.00 41.34 20.00
N LYS A 862 -40.05 40.67 21.15
CA LYS A 862 -40.92 41.06 22.25
C LYS A 862 -40.06 41.34 23.46
N LYS A 863 -39.77 42.63 23.67
CA LYS A 863 -39.61 43.16 25.03
C LYS A 863 -40.91 42.88 25.76
N SER A 864 -40.90 41.96 26.72
CA SER A 864 -41.89 41.96 27.80
C SER A 864 -41.15 41.81 29.12
N THR A 865 -40.89 42.95 29.73
CA THR A 865 -40.83 43.10 31.17
C THR A 865 -42.05 42.45 31.81
N SER A 866 -41.85 41.48 32.69
CA SER A 866 -42.41 41.46 34.05
C SER A 866 -42.17 40.09 34.70
N LYS A 867 -41.56 40.16 35.88
CA LYS A 867 -41.59 39.12 36.92
C LYS A 867 -43.04 38.68 37.17
N GLU A 868 -43.24 37.38 37.36
CA GLU A 868 -44.14 36.77 38.36
C GLU A 868 -44.04 35.23 38.17
N THR A 869 -43.23 34.55 38.98
CA THR A 869 -43.69 33.71 40.10
C THR A 869 -44.83 32.75 39.78
N LEU A 870 -44.54 31.44 39.70
CA LEU A 870 -44.87 30.44 40.73
C LEU A 870 -44.89 29.01 40.15
N LYS A 871 -44.12 28.14 40.81
CA LYS A 871 -44.44 26.76 41.22
C LYS A 871 -45.16 25.85 40.21
N CYS A 872 -44.48 24.80 39.77
CA CYS A 872 -44.51 23.48 40.42
C CYS A 872 -43.34 22.61 39.92
#